data_AF-A0A0B5HKM7-F1
#
_entry.id   AF-A0A0B5HKM7-F1
#
_cell.length_a   1.000
_cell.length_b   1.000
_cell.length_c   1.000
_cell.angle_alpha   90.00
_cell.angle_beta   90.00
_cell.angle_gamma   90.00
#
_symmetry.space_group_name_H-M   'P 1'
#
loop_
_entity.id
_entity.type
_entity.pdbx_description
1 polymer ?
#
loop_
_entity_poly.entity_id
_entity_poly.type
_entity_poly.pdbx_seq_one_letter_code
_entity_poly.pdbx_strand_id
1 'polypeptide(L)'
;METKKRQKLKRFIKELEQIRGRHTELVSVYVPADYDMIKIIQHLQQEQGTAENIKDKTTRLHVIDSLEKAIRHLRLYKKTPENGLAVFAGNIGAQEGKTDLKVWSIEPPDPIATRLYRCDQTFVIDILKEQLEVKDYYGLVVMDNREATIGILKGTLIQELNNMTSGVPGKIKAGGQCESFGTLVQLSSGEIVKIENMHNPHIVKSATLNSLSLDDSPVIDKWFVDKKQIYKITTRHPKLINECSKDHIFYVFENQKFKEKSADELKVGDCLIMPERINVKGKLQKFNVEKYYNSFLINREGRNLLIKKRKNLKLLQRELAKKLGLTQTTISYYEIARLNPSKEEMSKICNFFSLDLNKYLKNYTKPFFYKGVAVKLPNKLDKDLAQFLGYFAGDGNSEEDRITFSEQNKQVALYYKNKFGKFFNLNPRYRFREKKNYHQIRFISRPLVRFIKEEFPEIKDKNNPEIPQKILISKDDVVAGFLRGIFDAEGHASLSNGEIGIGSINKTLIGQIHLLLMRFSIISSFTEWDNRQNPYSKKPIFKLKISEKESISNFIKFIGFSSDKKAKKLKKLLENKKGRSNVRQILPVGLKIKEALNNYKIRLDSLRTSNFLNNQGMISKAVFKNRILNKIRVRDKELYNQLKKFYESNLLPVKISKIEIINKPLKMVDISIKNQNFIANGLIVHNSQQRFARLREGAAHDFYQRIAEYVNKEFYNKPEIKGIILGGPGPTKYTFLDGDYLNNEVKKKVVGVKDLSYTGEFGLHELVDKSHDLLAKEAVTEEKNLLNRFFVMLAKEPEKTTYGKDRTKKALEYGAVDLLLLSEDLDDETTDELTNIAEKFNTKVEIISIDTNEGKQLKELGRIASILRFALNQ
;
A
#
# COMPACT_ATOMS: atom_id res chain seq x y z
N MET A 1 -3.51 52.69 -17.93
CA MET A 1 -3.71 53.13 -19.33
C MET A 1 -5.05 52.68 -19.89
N GLU A 2 -5.46 51.45 -19.59
CA GLU A 2 -6.71 50.80 -20.04
C GLU A 2 -8.00 51.54 -19.65
N THR A 3 -8.08 52.03 -18.41
CA THR A 3 -9.26 52.77 -17.90
C THR A 3 -9.54 54.07 -18.67
N LYS A 4 -8.49 54.76 -19.13
CA LYS A 4 -8.62 56.02 -19.90
C LYS A 4 -9.06 55.75 -21.34
N LYS A 5 -8.59 54.64 -21.95
CA LYS A 5 -9.03 54.19 -23.29
C LYS A 5 -10.48 53.72 -23.26
N ARG A 6 -10.90 52.94 -22.25
CA ARG A 6 -12.30 52.51 -22.06
C ARG A 6 -13.25 53.68 -21.78
N GLN A 7 -12.84 54.67 -20.99
CA GLN A 7 -13.62 55.91 -20.81
C GLN A 7 -13.76 56.72 -22.11
N LYS A 8 -12.71 56.77 -22.94
CA LYS A 8 -12.74 57.40 -24.26
C LYS A 8 -13.71 56.67 -25.20
N LEU A 9 -13.69 55.34 -25.19
CA LEU A 9 -14.64 54.52 -25.96
C LEU A 9 -16.09 54.75 -25.50
N LYS A 10 -16.35 54.77 -24.19
CA LYS A 10 -17.70 55.03 -23.65
C LYS A 10 -18.25 56.39 -24.10
N ARG A 11 -17.43 57.45 -24.08
CA ARG A 11 -17.83 58.78 -24.58
C ARG A 11 -18.08 58.78 -26.09
N PHE A 12 -17.24 58.06 -26.83
CA PHE A 12 -17.34 57.95 -28.29
C PHE A 12 -18.62 57.21 -28.73
N ILE A 13 -18.98 56.12 -28.06
CA ILE A 13 -20.23 55.39 -28.34
C ILE A 13 -21.45 56.29 -28.06
N LYS A 14 -21.46 56.99 -26.91
CA LYS A 14 -22.56 57.89 -26.54
C LYS A 14 -22.76 59.03 -27.55
N GLU A 15 -21.68 59.53 -28.14
CA GLU A 15 -21.75 60.54 -29.21
C GLU A 15 -22.40 59.98 -30.48
N LEU A 16 -22.04 58.75 -30.88
CA LEU A 16 -22.58 58.11 -32.08
C LEU A 16 -24.05 57.67 -31.91
N GLU A 17 -24.47 57.29 -30.71
CA GLU A 17 -25.86 56.92 -30.39
C GLU A 17 -26.86 58.05 -30.63
N GLN A 18 -26.42 59.30 -30.42
CA GLN A 18 -27.27 60.48 -30.61
C GLN A 18 -27.47 60.84 -32.08
N ILE A 19 -26.76 60.18 -33.00
CA ILE A 19 -26.76 60.49 -34.42
C ILE A 19 -27.68 59.52 -35.17
N ARG A 20 -28.70 60.06 -35.82
CA ARG A 20 -29.63 59.32 -36.66
C ARG A 20 -29.82 60.02 -38.01
N GLY A 21 -29.60 59.28 -39.09
CA GLY A 21 -29.88 59.72 -40.44
C GLY A 21 -31.39 59.70 -40.72
N ARG A 22 -31.85 60.54 -41.64
CA ARG A 22 -33.24 60.54 -42.10
C ARG A 22 -33.56 59.30 -42.93
N HIS A 23 -32.59 58.82 -43.68
CA HIS A 23 -32.64 57.59 -44.48
C HIS A 23 -31.39 56.74 -44.22
N THR A 24 -31.18 55.67 -44.98
CA THR A 24 -29.98 54.82 -44.89
C THR A 24 -28.77 55.55 -45.47
N GLU A 25 -28.24 56.51 -44.71
CA GLU A 25 -27.19 57.44 -45.15
C GLU A 25 -25.97 57.51 -44.21
N LEU A 26 -25.96 56.70 -43.14
CA LEU A 26 -24.86 56.61 -42.18
C LEU A 26 -24.01 55.36 -42.46
N VAL A 27 -22.73 55.57 -42.71
CA VAL A 27 -21.75 54.52 -43.05
C VAL A 27 -20.96 54.12 -41.81
N SER A 28 -20.98 52.84 -41.47
CA SER A 28 -20.18 52.21 -40.41
C SER A 28 -19.16 51.24 -41.02
N VAL A 29 -17.88 51.40 -40.69
CA VAL A 29 -16.78 50.57 -41.18
C VAL A 29 -15.93 50.07 -40.02
N TYR A 30 -15.75 48.75 -39.93
CA TYR A 30 -14.85 48.10 -38.99
C TYR A 30 -13.74 47.39 -39.75
N VAL A 31 -12.50 47.77 -39.43
CA VAL A 31 -11.27 47.20 -39.97
C VAL A 31 -10.64 46.31 -38.90
N PRO A 32 -10.50 44.99 -39.13
CA PRO A 32 -9.87 44.09 -38.18
C PRO A 32 -8.40 44.44 -37.93
N ALA A 33 -7.88 44.07 -36.75
CA ALA A 33 -6.44 44.13 -36.47
C ALA A 33 -5.66 43.36 -37.56
N ASP A 34 -4.52 43.92 -38.00
CA ASP A 34 -3.67 43.39 -39.08
C ASP A 34 -4.33 43.25 -40.47
N TYR A 35 -5.54 43.78 -40.69
CA TYR A 35 -6.14 43.79 -42.02
C TYR A 35 -5.48 44.83 -42.95
N ASP A 36 -5.46 44.56 -44.26
CA ASP A 36 -4.85 45.45 -45.25
C ASP A 36 -5.76 46.66 -45.56
N MET A 37 -5.27 47.87 -45.25
CA MET A 37 -5.97 49.14 -45.49
C MET A 37 -6.30 49.34 -46.98
N ILE A 38 -5.46 48.86 -47.89
CA ILE A 38 -5.69 49.00 -49.33
C ILE A 38 -6.92 48.19 -49.74
N LYS A 39 -7.05 46.96 -49.21
CA LYS A 39 -8.19 46.08 -49.52
C LYS A 39 -9.51 46.63 -49.00
N ILE A 40 -9.54 47.25 -47.81
CA ILE A 40 -10.78 47.85 -47.30
C ILE A 40 -11.16 49.10 -48.09
N ILE A 41 -10.19 49.92 -48.49
CA ILE A 41 -10.44 51.10 -49.33
C ILE A 41 -11.00 50.68 -50.70
N GLN A 42 -10.42 49.66 -51.34
CA GLN A 42 -10.92 49.12 -52.61
C GLN A 42 -12.36 48.60 -52.48
N HIS A 43 -12.68 47.92 -51.38
CA HIS A 43 -14.04 47.47 -51.11
C HIS A 43 -15.02 48.64 -50.99
N LEU A 44 -14.68 49.68 -50.21
CA LEU A 44 -15.56 50.84 -50.07
C LEU A 44 -15.71 51.62 -51.39
N GLN A 45 -14.70 51.64 -52.26
CA GLN A 45 -14.81 52.23 -53.60
C GLN A 45 -15.78 51.45 -54.50
N GLN A 46 -15.82 50.11 -54.39
CA GLN A 46 -16.80 49.28 -55.10
C GLN A 46 -18.22 49.52 -54.57
N GLU A 47 -18.38 49.67 -53.26
CA GLU A 47 -19.65 50.03 -52.63
C GLU A 47 -20.11 51.43 -53.04
N GLN A 48 -19.18 52.39 -53.18
CA GLN A 48 -19.47 53.73 -53.68
C GLN A 48 -20.00 53.71 -55.12
N GLY A 49 -19.39 52.91 -56.00
CA GLY A 49 -19.90 52.72 -57.37
C GLY A 49 -21.27 52.04 -57.40
N THR A 50 -21.53 51.13 -56.47
CA THR A 50 -22.84 50.43 -56.36
C THR A 50 -23.93 51.36 -55.85
N ALA A 51 -23.59 52.30 -54.95
CA ALA A 51 -24.51 53.31 -54.41
C ALA A 51 -25.09 54.25 -55.49
N GLU A 52 -24.47 54.36 -56.68
CA GLU A 52 -25.03 55.11 -57.81
C GLU A 52 -26.42 54.61 -58.26
N ASN A 53 -26.72 53.34 -57.99
CA ASN A 53 -27.99 52.69 -58.33
C ASN A 53 -29.12 52.98 -57.31
N ILE A 54 -28.87 53.74 -56.24
CA ILE A 54 -29.91 54.14 -55.28
C ILE A 54 -30.94 55.04 -56.01
N LYS A 55 -32.22 54.65 -55.92
CA LYS A 55 -33.34 55.31 -56.62
C LYS A 55 -33.59 56.74 -56.13
N ASP A 56 -33.49 56.95 -54.81
CA ASP A 56 -33.67 58.27 -54.21
C ASP A 56 -32.44 59.15 -54.44
N LYS A 57 -32.61 60.29 -55.11
CA LYS A 57 -31.49 61.16 -55.54
C LYS A 57 -30.75 61.75 -54.35
N THR A 58 -31.45 62.10 -53.27
CA THR A 58 -30.89 62.74 -52.08
C THR A 58 -30.10 61.73 -51.25
N THR A 59 -30.70 60.57 -50.95
CA THR A 59 -30.05 59.46 -50.23
C THR A 59 -28.83 58.96 -50.99
N ARG A 60 -28.92 58.84 -52.32
CA ARG A 60 -27.78 58.47 -53.17
C ARG A 60 -26.59 59.41 -52.98
N LEU A 61 -26.82 60.72 -53.05
CA LEU A 61 -25.76 61.72 -52.87
C LEU A 61 -25.15 61.62 -51.46
N HIS A 62 -25.97 61.52 -50.43
CA HIS A 62 -25.47 61.44 -49.05
C HIS A 62 -24.67 60.16 -48.76
N VAL A 63 -25.08 59.01 -49.32
CA VAL A 63 -24.33 57.75 -49.18
C VAL A 63 -22.99 57.83 -49.91
N ILE A 64 -22.98 58.35 -51.15
CA ILE A 64 -21.76 58.52 -51.94
C ILE A 64 -20.78 59.47 -51.23
N ASP A 65 -21.27 60.60 -50.71
CA ASP A 65 -20.47 61.58 -49.99
C ASP A 65 -19.91 60.99 -48.68
N SER A 66 -20.73 60.24 -47.93
CA SER A 66 -20.32 59.57 -46.68
C SER A 66 -19.25 58.50 -46.93
N LEU A 67 -19.42 57.70 -47.98
CA LEU A 67 -18.42 56.74 -48.44
C LEU A 67 -17.13 57.43 -48.87
N GLU A 68 -17.22 58.53 -49.64
CA GLU A 68 -16.05 59.27 -50.07
C GLU A 68 -15.28 59.81 -48.86
N LYS A 69 -15.98 60.33 -47.86
CA LYS A 69 -15.39 60.85 -46.63
C LYS A 69 -14.73 59.76 -45.80
N ALA A 70 -15.38 58.60 -45.65
CA ALA A 70 -14.80 57.44 -44.98
C ALA A 70 -13.52 56.96 -45.70
N ILE A 71 -13.54 56.87 -47.03
CA ILE A 71 -12.37 56.50 -47.85
C ILE A 71 -11.22 57.51 -47.66
N ARG A 72 -11.51 58.81 -47.74
CA ARG A 72 -10.51 59.86 -47.52
C ARG A 72 -9.91 59.79 -46.12
N HIS A 73 -10.72 59.49 -45.11
CA HIS A 73 -10.25 59.34 -43.73
C HIS A 73 -9.38 58.08 -43.55
N LEU A 74 -9.77 56.95 -44.13
CA LEU A 74 -8.99 55.71 -44.10
C LEU A 74 -7.63 55.87 -44.79
N ARG A 75 -7.53 56.68 -45.86
CA ARG A 75 -6.25 56.98 -46.53
C ARG A 75 -5.23 57.72 -45.65
N LEU A 76 -5.65 58.31 -44.54
CA LEU A 76 -4.73 58.94 -43.58
C LEU A 76 -3.89 57.91 -42.80
N TYR A 77 -4.32 56.64 -42.78
CA TYR A 77 -3.64 55.57 -42.05
C TYR A 77 -2.76 54.75 -43.00
N LYS A 78 -1.43 54.78 -42.79
CA LYS A 78 -0.46 54.00 -43.58
C LYS A 78 -0.56 52.49 -43.34
N LYS A 79 -0.94 52.08 -42.13
CA LYS A 79 -1.17 50.69 -41.70
C LYS A 79 -2.34 50.71 -40.71
N THR A 80 -3.10 49.63 -40.65
CA THR A 80 -4.15 49.43 -39.64
C THR A 80 -3.53 49.50 -38.23
N PRO A 81 -4.15 50.25 -37.29
CA PRO A 81 -3.71 50.30 -35.89
C PRO A 81 -3.69 48.91 -35.22
N GLU A 82 -3.01 48.80 -34.09
CA GLU A 82 -2.72 47.53 -33.41
C GLU A 82 -4.01 46.76 -33.05
N ASN A 83 -5.05 47.48 -32.63
CA ASN A 83 -6.34 46.89 -32.26
C ASN A 83 -7.41 46.96 -33.38
N GLY A 84 -7.02 47.31 -34.60
CA GLY A 84 -7.97 47.60 -35.68
C GLY A 84 -8.48 49.05 -35.63
N LEU A 85 -9.47 49.36 -36.47
CA LEU A 85 -10.02 50.72 -36.60
C LEU A 85 -11.52 50.70 -36.89
N ALA A 86 -12.30 51.46 -36.13
CA ALA A 86 -13.70 51.73 -36.43
C ALA A 86 -13.84 53.15 -36.98
N VAL A 87 -14.48 53.29 -38.15
CA VAL A 87 -14.73 54.56 -38.84
C VAL A 87 -16.21 54.70 -39.15
N PHE A 88 -16.77 55.85 -38.82
CA PHE A 88 -18.18 56.19 -39.01
C PHE A 88 -18.27 57.50 -39.81
N ALA A 89 -19.08 57.56 -40.85
CA ALA A 89 -19.26 58.76 -41.66
C ALA A 89 -20.72 58.95 -42.05
N GLY A 90 -21.21 60.18 -42.03
CA GLY A 90 -22.60 60.45 -42.31
C GLY A 90 -22.94 61.94 -42.35
N ASN A 91 -24.07 62.27 -42.97
CA ASN A 91 -24.61 63.62 -42.97
C ASN A 91 -25.50 63.83 -41.74
N ILE A 92 -25.26 64.89 -40.98
CA ILE A 92 -26.03 65.24 -39.76
C ILE A 92 -26.83 66.54 -39.90
N GLY A 93 -27.01 67.03 -41.12
CA GLY A 93 -27.78 68.26 -41.39
C GLY A 93 -29.26 68.14 -40.99
N ALA A 94 -29.72 69.02 -40.09
CA ALA A 94 -31.09 68.98 -39.58
C ALA A 94 -32.17 69.49 -40.57
N GLN A 95 -31.78 70.15 -41.68
CA GLN A 95 -32.68 70.74 -42.68
C GLN A 95 -32.43 70.17 -44.08
N GLU A 96 -33.51 69.98 -44.85
CA GLU A 96 -33.45 69.44 -46.21
C GLU A 96 -32.72 70.44 -47.14
N GLY A 97 -31.61 70.02 -47.74
CA GLY A 97 -30.76 70.86 -48.61
C GLY A 97 -29.49 71.44 -47.96
N LYS A 98 -29.23 71.22 -46.66
CA LYS A 98 -27.98 71.62 -46.00
C LYS A 98 -27.15 70.38 -45.63
N THR A 99 -26.04 70.16 -46.33
CA THR A 99 -25.10 69.05 -46.08
C THR A 99 -24.12 69.42 -44.95
N ASP A 100 -24.14 68.67 -43.84
CA ASP A 100 -23.15 68.74 -42.76
C ASP A 100 -22.54 67.34 -42.55
N LEU A 101 -21.55 67.03 -43.39
CA LEU A 101 -20.94 65.71 -43.46
C LEU A 101 -19.77 65.58 -42.48
N LYS A 102 -19.86 64.63 -41.55
CA LYS A 102 -18.84 64.38 -40.52
C LYS A 102 -18.31 62.96 -40.56
N VAL A 103 -17.10 62.79 -40.04
CA VAL A 103 -16.42 61.50 -39.90
C VAL A 103 -15.86 61.36 -38.50
N TRP A 104 -16.07 60.19 -37.90
CA TRP A 104 -15.58 59.81 -36.59
C TRP A 104 -14.74 58.55 -36.73
N SER A 105 -13.70 58.44 -35.91
CA SER A 105 -12.92 57.21 -35.85
C SER A 105 -12.32 56.97 -34.48
N ILE A 106 -12.23 55.70 -34.08
CA ILE A 106 -11.57 55.29 -32.86
C ILE A 106 -10.74 54.02 -33.09
N GLU A 107 -9.55 53.99 -32.49
CA GLU A 107 -8.85 52.73 -32.24
C GLU A 107 -9.42 52.15 -30.93
N PRO A 108 -10.06 50.98 -30.97
CA PRO A 108 -10.69 50.38 -29.79
C PRO A 108 -9.64 49.90 -28.76
N PRO A 109 -10.02 49.76 -27.48
CA PRO A 109 -9.14 49.24 -26.44
C PRO A 109 -8.77 47.77 -26.65
N ASP A 110 -9.68 46.98 -27.25
CA ASP A 110 -9.51 45.56 -27.55
C ASP A 110 -9.53 45.31 -29.07
N PRO A 111 -8.74 44.36 -29.62
CA PRO A 111 -8.68 44.09 -31.06
C PRO A 111 -10.04 43.75 -31.70
N ILE A 112 -10.37 44.39 -32.82
CA ILE A 112 -11.50 43.98 -33.66
C ILE A 112 -11.08 42.79 -34.53
N ALA A 113 -11.85 41.69 -34.48
CA ALA A 113 -11.69 40.55 -35.38
C ALA A 113 -12.60 40.63 -36.64
N THR A 114 -13.71 41.35 -36.53
CA THR A 114 -14.78 41.35 -37.54
C THR A 114 -14.62 42.49 -38.54
N ARG A 115 -14.62 42.18 -39.84
CA ARG A 115 -14.69 43.17 -40.92
C ARG A 115 -16.16 43.46 -41.21
N LEU A 116 -16.57 44.72 -41.07
CA LEU A 116 -17.94 45.14 -41.35
C LEU A 116 -17.95 46.42 -42.19
N TYR A 117 -18.82 46.45 -43.19
CA TYR A 117 -19.30 47.68 -43.82
C TYR A 117 -20.82 47.65 -43.80
N ARG A 118 -21.45 48.71 -43.33
CA ARG A 118 -22.91 48.85 -43.30
C ARG A 118 -23.30 50.30 -43.54
N CYS A 119 -24.27 50.51 -44.42
CA CYS A 119 -24.99 51.78 -44.52
C CYS A 119 -26.38 51.59 -43.91
N ASP A 120 -26.74 52.42 -42.94
CA ASP A 120 -28.02 52.31 -42.24
C ASP A 120 -28.53 53.70 -41.76
N GLN A 121 -29.71 53.74 -41.15
CA GLN A 121 -30.26 54.96 -40.53
C GLN A 121 -29.54 55.35 -39.23
N THR A 122 -28.85 54.40 -38.59
CA THR A 122 -28.05 54.58 -37.37
C THR A 122 -26.67 53.97 -37.56
N PHE A 123 -25.67 54.45 -36.84
CA PHE A 123 -24.36 53.77 -36.84
C PHE A 123 -24.45 52.40 -36.17
N VAL A 124 -23.79 51.40 -36.74
CA VAL A 124 -23.70 50.06 -36.13
C VAL A 124 -22.60 50.09 -35.07
N ILE A 125 -22.99 50.13 -33.80
CA ILE A 125 -22.08 50.33 -32.66
C ILE A 125 -21.98 49.12 -31.74
N ASP A 126 -22.73 48.05 -32.00
CA ASP A 126 -22.85 46.87 -31.13
C ASP A 126 -21.50 46.20 -30.87
N ILE A 127 -20.66 46.10 -31.91
CA ILE A 127 -19.29 45.56 -31.82
C ILE A 127 -18.45 46.33 -30.79
N LEU A 128 -18.65 47.66 -30.68
CA LEU A 128 -17.94 48.48 -29.68
C LEU A 128 -18.60 48.40 -28.29
N LYS A 129 -19.92 48.18 -28.21
CA LYS A 129 -20.64 47.99 -26.95
C LYS A 129 -20.26 46.69 -26.26
N GLU A 130 -20.14 45.59 -27.01
CA GLU A 130 -19.69 44.30 -26.49
C GLU A 130 -18.31 44.38 -25.80
N GLN A 131 -17.43 45.28 -26.26
CA GLN A 131 -16.12 45.50 -25.64
C GLN A 131 -16.18 46.25 -24.29
N LEU A 132 -17.32 46.86 -23.94
CA LEU A 132 -17.55 47.50 -22.66
C LEU A 132 -18.11 46.54 -21.59
N GLU A 133 -18.55 45.34 -21.95
CA GLU A 133 -19.03 44.34 -20.99
C GLU A 133 -17.87 43.80 -20.13
N VAL A 134 -18.10 43.71 -18.82
CA VAL A 134 -17.13 43.13 -17.87
C VAL A 134 -17.21 41.62 -18.01
N LYS A 135 -16.11 40.97 -18.42
CA LYS A 135 -16.07 39.50 -18.57
C LYS A 135 -15.74 38.86 -17.23
N ASP A 136 -16.61 37.99 -16.74
CA ASP A 136 -16.36 37.16 -15.55
C ASP A 136 -15.42 36.00 -15.89
N TYR A 137 -14.38 35.80 -15.07
CA TYR A 137 -13.43 34.70 -15.21
C TYR A 137 -13.66 33.64 -14.14
N TYR A 138 -13.73 32.38 -14.54
CA TYR A 138 -13.76 31.23 -13.62
C TYR A 138 -12.59 30.28 -13.88
N GLY A 139 -11.96 29.80 -12.82
CA GLY A 139 -10.97 28.73 -12.90
C GLY A 139 -11.64 27.37 -13.02
N LEU A 140 -11.13 26.50 -13.89
CA LEU A 140 -11.62 25.13 -14.07
C LEU A 140 -10.48 24.16 -13.76
N VAL A 141 -10.76 23.15 -12.94
CA VAL A 141 -9.80 22.08 -12.63
C VAL A 141 -10.52 20.75 -12.81
N VAL A 142 -10.07 19.91 -13.72
CA VAL A 142 -10.62 18.56 -13.95
C VAL A 142 -9.53 17.53 -13.66
N MET A 143 -9.83 16.52 -12.85
CA MET A 143 -8.81 15.54 -12.46
C MET A 143 -9.35 14.13 -12.19
N ASP A 144 -8.52 13.13 -12.44
CA ASP A 144 -8.72 11.76 -11.99
C ASP A 144 -7.42 11.14 -11.42
N ASN A 145 -7.39 9.81 -11.31
CA ASN A 145 -6.21 9.09 -10.85
C ASN A 145 -5.08 8.99 -11.90
N ARG A 146 -5.30 9.42 -13.15
CA ARG A 146 -4.39 9.27 -14.29
C ARG A 146 -3.85 10.61 -14.76
N GLU A 147 -4.66 11.65 -14.80
CA GLU A 147 -4.32 12.98 -15.32
C GLU A 147 -5.15 14.10 -14.69
N ALA A 148 -4.73 15.33 -14.92
CA ALA A 148 -5.43 16.54 -14.51
C ALA A 148 -5.25 17.65 -15.54
N THR A 149 -6.31 18.40 -15.81
CA THR A 149 -6.37 19.48 -16.79
C THR A 149 -6.91 20.73 -16.10
N ILE A 150 -6.22 21.85 -16.30
CA ILE A 150 -6.53 23.14 -15.68
C ILE A 150 -6.86 24.13 -16.79
N GLY A 151 -7.95 24.87 -16.66
CA GLY A 151 -8.42 25.84 -17.65
C GLY A 151 -9.02 27.08 -17.01
N ILE A 152 -9.38 28.05 -17.85
CA ILE A 152 -10.14 29.25 -17.48
C ILE A 152 -11.36 29.37 -18.39
N LEU A 153 -12.51 29.68 -17.80
CA LEU A 153 -13.71 30.12 -18.50
C LEU A 153 -13.73 31.65 -18.55
N LYS A 154 -13.80 32.24 -19.75
CA LYS A 154 -13.89 33.69 -20.01
C LYS A 154 -15.20 33.98 -20.72
N GLY A 155 -16.25 34.36 -19.99
CA GLY A 155 -17.60 34.39 -20.55
C GLY A 155 -18.01 32.99 -21.01
N THR A 156 -18.12 32.78 -22.33
CA THR A 156 -18.44 31.46 -22.94
C THR A 156 -17.22 30.69 -23.44
N LEU A 157 -16.03 31.30 -23.45
CA LEU A 157 -14.83 30.68 -24.01
C LEU A 157 -14.07 29.88 -22.94
N ILE A 158 -13.84 28.60 -23.19
CA ILE A 158 -12.95 27.75 -22.37
C ILE A 158 -11.54 27.80 -22.96
N GLN A 159 -10.56 28.14 -22.13
CA GLN A 159 -9.14 28.14 -22.47
C GLN A 159 -8.40 27.13 -21.59
N GLU A 160 -7.84 26.07 -22.18
CA GLU A 160 -6.93 25.16 -21.49
C GLU A 160 -5.61 25.85 -21.17
N LEU A 161 -5.13 25.70 -19.93
CA LEU A 161 -3.86 26.25 -19.47
C LEU A 161 -2.76 25.19 -19.35
N ASN A 162 -3.10 24.01 -18.81
CA ASN A 162 -2.12 22.95 -18.58
C ASN A 162 -2.78 21.58 -18.45
N ASN A 163 -2.07 20.55 -18.89
CA ASN A 163 -2.41 19.15 -18.73
C ASN A 163 -1.24 18.39 -18.10
N MET A 164 -1.51 17.61 -17.07
CA MET A 164 -0.51 16.90 -16.28
C MET A 164 -0.89 15.43 -16.13
N THR A 165 0.06 14.53 -16.34
CA THR A 165 -0.12 13.10 -16.05
C THR A 165 0.33 12.76 -14.63
N SER A 166 -0.39 11.86 -13.99
CA SER A 166 -0.18 11.45 -12.60
C SER A 166 1.13 10.70 -12.39
N GLY A 167 1.55 9.90 -13.38
CA GLY A 167 2.65 8.94 -13.23
C GLY A 167 2.37 7.85 -12.17
N VAL A 168 1.15 7.80 -11.62
CA VAL A 168 0.75 6.85 -10.58
C VAL A 168 0.56 5.47 -11.23
N PRO A 169 1.32 4.44 -10.82
CA PRO A 169 1.14 3.09 -11.36
C PRO A 169 -0.28 2.58 -11.06
N GLY A 170 -0.94 1.98 -12.06
CA GLY A 170 -2.26 1.36 -11.87
C GLY A 170 -2.26 0.31 -10.76
N LYS A 171 -3.45 -0.13 -10.30
CA LYS A 171 -3.56 -1.23 -9.32
C LYS A 171 -2.85 -2.48 -9.88
N ILE A 172 -1.66 -2.78 -9.36
CA ILE A 172 -0.98 -4.04 -9.67
C ILE A 172 -1.77 -5.16 -8.99
N LYS A 173 -2.17 -6.17 -9.78
CA LYS A 173 -2.75 -7.41 -9.27
C LYS A 173 -1.74 -8.06 -8.30
N ALA A 174 -2.21 -8.59 -7.18
CA ALA A 174 -1.40 -9.39 -6.27
C ALA A 174 -0.57 -10.43 -7.05
N GLY A 175 0.68 -10.71 -6.60
CA GLY A 175 1.57 -11.67 -7.26
C GLY A 175 2.86 -11.14 -7.88
N GLY A 176 3.37 -9.99 -7.41
CA GLY A 176 4.67 -9.47 -7.81
C GLY A 176 5.83 -10.13 -7.04
N GLN A 177 5.75 -10.13 -5.71
CA GLN A 177 6.83 -10.48 -4.79
C GLN A 177 6.64 -11.90 -4.25
N CYS A 178 6.98 -12.89 -5.07
CA CYS A 178 6.68 -14.28 -4.79
C CYS A 178 7.92 -15.05 -4.36
N GLU A 179 7.71 -16.02 -3.49
CA GLU A 179 8.70 -17.02 -3.11
C GLU A 179 8.43 -18.35 -3.82
N SER A 180 9.47 -19.11 -4.10
CA SER A 180 9.33 -20.43 -4.73
C SER A 180 8.60 -21.43 -3.83
N PHE A 181 7.89 -22.38 -4.46
CA PHE A 181 7.32 -23.54 -3.77
C PHE A 181 8.37 -24.31 -2.97
N GLY A 182 7.99 -24.79 -1.79
CA GLY A 182 8.87 -25.50 -0.87
C GLY A 182 9.75 -24.60 -0.02
N THR A 183 9.66 -23.27 -0.16
CA THR A 183 10.27 -22.33 0.78
C THR A 183 9.72 -22.56 2.17
N LEU A 184 10.60 -22.76 3.15
CA LEU A 184 10.23 -23.06 4.52
C LEU A 184 10.09 -21.79 5.34
N VAL A 185 8.96 -21.67 6.04
CA VAL A 185 8.62 -20.57 6.93
C VAL A 185 8.36 -21.14 8.32
N GLN A 186 8.98 -20.56 9.34
CA GLN A 186 8.73 -20.93 10.73
C GLN A 186 7.63 -20.07 11.33
N LEU A 187 6.56 -20.72 11.79
CA LEU A 187 5.45 -20.09 12.49
C LEU A 187 5.84 -19.76 13.93
N SER A 188 5.15 -18.81 14.55
CA SER A 188 5.34 -18.44 15.96
C SER A 188 4.98 -19.57 16.92
N SER A 189 4.14 -20.52 16.49
CA SER A 189 3.84 -21.76 17.23
C SER A 189 5.04 -22.71 17.33
N GLY A 190 6.04 -22.56 16.45
CA GLY A 190 7.18 -23.47 16.29
C GLY A 190 7.08 -24.37 15.07
N GLU A 191 5.91 -24.48 14.45
CA GLU A 191 5.72 -25.24 13.21
C GLU A 191 6.59 -24.69 12.09
N ILE A 192 7.05 -25.58 11.21
CA ILE A 192 7.81 -25.22 10.01
C ILE A 192 7.01 -25.74 8.84
N VAL A 193 6.43 -24.81 8.08
CA VAL A 193 5.54 -25.10 6.97
C VAL A 193 6.19 -24.65 5.67
N LYS A 194 5.85 -25.33 4.58
CA LYS A 194 6.14 -24.83 3.24
C LYS A 194 5.21 -23.66 2.95
N ILE A 195 5.70 -22.64 2.25
CA ILE A 195 4.97 -21.40 2.00
C ILE A 195 3.63 -21.63 1.28
N GLU A 196 3.54 -22.64 0.40
CA GLU A 196 2.30 -23.01 -0.28
C GLU A 196 1.19 -23.50 0.67
N ASN A 197 1.57 -24.02 1.85
CA ASN A 197 0.65 -24.53 2.86
C ASN A 197 0.28 -23.46 3.90
N MET A 198 0.80 -22.24 3.78
CA MET A 198 0.41 -21.14 4.66
C MET A 198 -1.03 -20.70 4.41
N HIS A 199 -1.73 -20.26 5.46
CA HIS A 199 -3.09 -19.74 5.35
C HIS A 199 -3.38 -18.82 6.54
N ASN A 200 -4.36 -17.94 6.42
CA ASN A 200 -4.92 -17.21 7.56
C ASN A 200 -5.65 -18.23 8.46
N PRO A 201 -5.44 -18.28 9.81
CA PRO A 201 -4.76 -17.30 10.67
C PRO A 201 -3.35 -17.71 11.14
N HIS A 202 -2.52 -18.34 10.30
CA HIS A 202 -1.13 -18.61 10.66
C HIS A 202 -0.41 -17.34 11.12
N ILE A 203 0.42 -17.47 12.15
CA ILE A 203 1.22 -16.39 12.71
C ILE A 203 2.69 -16.72 12.46
N VAL A 204 3.41 -15.80 11.83
CA VAL A 204 4.83 -15.93 11.52
C VAL A 204 5.67 -14.99 12.37
N LYS A 205 6.97 -15.31 12.47
CA LYS A 205 7.96 -14.39 13.03
C LYS A 205 8.35 -13.35 11.98
N SER A 206 8.23 -12.08 12.37
CA SER A 206 8.56 -10.90 11.58
C SER A 206 9.64 -10.10 12.31
N ALA A 207 10.50 -9.41 11.58
CA ALA A 207 11.54 -8.56 12.14
C ALA A 207 11.09 -7.11 12.20
N THR A 208 11.25 -6.49 13.36
CA THR A 208 11.06 -5.05 13.54
C THR A 208 12.41 -4.37 13.39
N LEU A 209 12.66 -3.78 12.22
CA LEU A 209 13.98 -3.23 11.84
C LEU A 209 14.43 -2.05 12.71
N ASN A 210 13.50 -1.30 13.32
CA ASN A 210 13.82 -0.18 14.21
C ASN A 210 14.35 -0.66 15.57
N SER A 211 13.72 -1.68 16.16
CA SER A 211 14.12 -2.26 17.45
C SER A 211 15.12 -3.42 17.31
N LEU A 212 15.38 -3.88 16.07
CA LEU A 212 16.21 -5.05 15.76
C LEU A 212 15.75 -6.33 16.48
N SER A 213 14.44 -6.44 16.70
CA SER A 213 13.76 -7.55 17.39
C SER A 213 12.94 -8.41 16.43
N LEU A 214 12.47 -9.56 16.92
CA LEU A 214 11.49 -10.39 16.22
C LEU A 214 10.16 -10.36 16.98
N ASP A 215 9.08 -10.11 16.25
CA ASP A 215 7.71 -10.02 16.75
C ASP A 215 6.79 -10.99 15.99
N ASP A 216 5.59 -11.21 16.53
CA ASP A 216 4.58 -12.08 15.90
C ASP A 216 3.72 -11.28 14.94
N SER A 217 3.45 -11.84 13.76
CA SER A 217 2.61 -11.21 12.75
C SER A 217 1.70 -12.21 12.06
N PRO A 218 0.39 -11.96 11.97
CA PRO A 218 -0.53 -12.83 11.24
C PRO A 218 -0.33 -12.73 9.72
N VAL A 219 -0.58 -13.85 9.05
CA VAL A 219 -0.80 -13.93 7.60
C VAL A 219 -2.22 -13.46 7.30
N ILE A 220 -2.35 -12.53 6.36
CA ILE A 220 -3.61 -11.90 5.97
C ILE A 220 -4.19 -12.64 4.77
N ASP A 221 -3.38 -12.77 3.71
CA ASP A 221 -3.78 -13.30 2.42
C ASP A 221 -2.66 -14.13 1.77
N LYS A 222 -3.02 -14.94 0.76
CA LYS A 222 -2.10 -15.75 -0.04
C LYS A 222 -2.58 -15.83 -1.50
N TRP A 223 -1.64 -15.78 -2.44
CA TRP A 223 -1.89 -15.99 -3.87
C TRP A 223 -0.88 -16.96 -4.47
N PHE A 224 -1.33 -17.68 -5.49
CA PHE A 224 -0.46 -18.52 -6.33
C PHE A 224 -0.21 -17.81 -7.65
N VAL A 225 1.05 -17.83 -8.09
CA VAL A 225 1.47 -17.07 -9.27
C VAL A 225 2.47 -17.89 -10.07
N ASP A 226 2.28 -17.95 -11.38
CA ASP A 226 3.25 -18.55 -12.29
C ASP A 226 4.27 -17.51 -12.73
N LYS A 227 5.56 -17.79 -12.55
CA LYS A 227 6.67 -16.95 -13.03
C LYS A 227 7.55 -17.75 -13.98
N LYS A 228 8.05 -17.10 -15.03
CA LYS A 228 8.94 -17.71 -16.04
C LYS A 228 10.43 -17.66 -15.65
N GLN A 229 10.76 -16.83 -14.68
CA GLN A 229 12.12 -16.54 -14.27
C GLN A 229 12.22 -16.60 -12.75
N ILE A 230 13.27 -17.28 -12.27
CA ILE A 230 13.56 -17.45 -10.84
C ILE A 230 14.91 -16.82 -10.55
N TYR A 231 14.98 -16.04 -9.48
CA TYR A 231 16.20 -15.48 -8.94
C TYR A 231 16.64 -16.36 -7.76
N LYS A 232 17.75 -17.07 -7.92
CA LYS A 232 18.36 -17.89 -6.87
C LYS A 232 19.49 -17.09 -6.21
N ILE A 233 19.22 -16.61 -5.01
CA ILE A 233 20.14 -15.80 -4.22
C ILE A 233 20.87 -16.70 -3.23
N THR A 234 22.20 -16.70 -3.29
CA THR A 234 23.06 -17.50 -2.41
C THR A 234 23.96 -16.61 -1.57
N THR A 235 23.88 -16.72 -0.25
CA THR A 235 24.75 -15.98 0.69
C THR A 235 26.08 -16.69 0.95
N ARG A 236 27.07 -15.97 1.52
CA ARG A 236 28.42 -16.48 1.75
C ARG A 236 28.60 -17.17 3.12
N HIS A 237 28.31 -16.44 4.20
CA HIS A 237 28.58 -16.83 5.58
C HIS A 237 27.42 -16.42 6.50
N PRO A 238 26.53 -17.35 6.92
CA PRO A 238 26.44 -18.72 6.44
C PRO A 238 25.98 -18.76 4.98
N LYS A 239 26.18 -19.89 4.31
CA LYS A 239 25.61 -20.13 2.99
C LYS A 239 24.13 -20.50 3.13
N LEU A 240 23.25 -19.65 2.62
CA LEU A 240 21.80 -19.84 2.55
C LEU A 240 21.39 -19.72 1.09
N ILE A 241 20.24 -20.28 0.75
CA ILE A 241 19.68 -20.27 -0.60
C ILE A 241 18.22 -19.83 -0.49
N ASN A 242 17.87 -18.77 -1.20
CA ASN A 242 16.49 -18.33 -1.39
C ASN A 242 16.21 -18.24 -2.90
N GLU A 243 15.02 -18.67 -3.32
CA GLU A 243 14.59 -18.74 -4.71
C GLU A 243 13.27 -17.99 -4.82
N CYS A 244 13.27 -16.85 -5.51
CA CYS A 244 12.16 -15.89 -5.52
C CYS A 244 11.89 -15.30 -6.93
N SER A 245 10.83 -14.50 -7.06
CA SER A 245 10.54 -13.74 -8.29
C SER A 245 11.49 -12.55 -8.47
N LYS A 246 11.60 -12.06 -9.71
CA LYS A 246 12.35 -10.85 -10.06
C LYS A 246 12.04 -9.67 -9.13
N ASP A 247 10.75 -9.45 -8.89
CA ASP A 247 10.26 -8.28 -8.16
C ASP A 247 10.29 -8.47 -6.63
N HIS A 248 10.73 -9.63 -6.13
CA HIS A 248 10.74 -9.93 -4.69
C HIS A 248 11.72 -9.03 -3.94
N ILE A 249 11.28 -8.43 -2.84
CA ILE A 249 12.04 -7.41 -2.11
C ILE A 249 12.78 -8.00 -0.91
N PHE A 250 14.03 -7.58 -0.77
CA PHE A 250 14.88 -7.88 0.37
C PHE A 250 15.26 -6.60 1.12
N TYR A 251 15.44 -6.72 2.43
CA TYR A 251 16.11 -5.67 3.20
C TYR A 251 17.62 -5.80 3.05
N VAL A 252 18.21 -4.77 2.45
CA VAL A 252 19.65 -4.61 2.28
C VAL A 252 20.15 -3.55 3.25
N PHE A 253 21.13 -3.89 4.08
CA PHE A 253 21.76 -2.93 4.97
C PHE A 253 22.90 -2.20 4.25
N GLU A 254 22.70 -0.93 3.94
CA GLU A 254 23.63 -0.08 3.20
C GLU A 254 23.63 1.34 3.81
N ASN A 255 24.79 1.99 3.86
CA ASN A 255 24.93 3.36 4.40
C ASN A 255 24.31 3.54 5.80
N GLN A 256 24.47 2.54 6.67
CA GLN A 256 23.98 2.52 8.06
C GLN A 256 22.46 2.58 8.22
N LYS A 257 21.70 2.25 7.17
CA LYS A 257 20.25 2.19 7.13
C LYS A 257 19.80 0.92 6.41
N PHE A 258 18.58 0.46 6.70
CA PHE A 258 17.93 -0.57 5.89
C PHE A 258 17.35 0.08 4.65
N LYS A 259 17.59 -0.52 3.49
CA LYS A 259 16.97 -0.18 2.21
C LYS A 259 16.27 -1.40 1.66
N GLU A 260 15.21 -1.18 0.92
CA GLU A 260 14.54 -2.22 0.14
C GLU A 260 15.16 -2.27 -1.25
N LYS A 261 15.53 -3.47 -1.71
CA LYS A 261 15.93 -3.73 -3.10
C LYS A 261 15.17 -4.94 -3.63
N SER A 262 14.70 -4.89 -4.87
CA SER A 262 14.15 -6.08 -5.54
C SER A 262 15.26 -7.07 -5.93
N ALA A 263 14.90 -8.31 -6.23
CA ALA A 263 15.86 -9.36 -6.52
C ALA A 263 16.76 -9.07 -7.73
N ASP A 264 16.29 -8.29 -8.70
CA ASP A 264 17.06 -7.83 -9.86
C ASP A 264 17.97 -6.62 -9.57
N GLU A 265 17.67 -5.83 -8.55
CA GLU A 265 18.51 -4.73 -8.08
C GLU A 265 19.66 -5.20 -7.16
N LEU A 266 19.58 -6.44 -6.65
CA LEU A 266 20.59 -7.02 -5.79
C LEU A 266 21.93 -7.24 -6.51
N LYS A 267 23.03 -7.00 -5.80
CA LYS A 267 24.39 -7.20 -6.28
C LYS A 267 25.17 -8.14 -5.37
N VAL A 268 26.14 -8.87 -5.94
CA VAL A 268 27.08 -9.66 -5.14
C VAL A 268 27.80 -8.73 -4.15
N GLY A 269 27.82 -9.12 -2.88
CA GLY A 269 28.35 -8.30 -1.79
C GLY A 269 27.32 -7.47 -1.03
N ASP A 270 26.10 -7.28 -1.57
CA ASP A 270 24.99 -6.68 -0.82
C ASP A 270 24.74 -7.44 0.48
N CYS A 271 24.35 -6.71 1.52
CA CYS A 271 24.22 -7.25 2.87
C CYS A 271 22.75 -7.47 3.22
N LEU A 272 22.28 -8.71 3.09
CA LEU A 272 20.95 -9.13 3.55
C LEU A 272 20.95 -9.36 5.06
N ILE A 273 19.79 -9.69 5.61
CA ILE A 273 19.57 -9.86 7.05
C ILE A 273 18.99 -11.25 7.34
N MET A 274 19.50 -11.86 8.41
CA MET A 274 18.97 -13.10 8.96
C MET A 274 18.78 -12.98 10.48
N PRO A 275 17.91 -13.79 11.11
CA PRO A 275 17.82 -13.86 12.55
C PRO A 275 18.97 -14.68 13.15
N GLU A 276 19.48 -14.25 14.31
CA GLU A 276 20.47 -14.98 15.10
C GLU A 276 19.83 -16.13 15.89
N ARG A 277 18.61 -15.92 16.37
CA ARG A 277 17.81 -16.89 17.12
C ARG A 277 16.33 -16.73 16.82
N ILE A 278 15.61 -17.84 16.73
CA ILE A 278 14.14 -17.84 16.61
C ILE A 278 13.54 -18.39 17.90
N ASN A 279 12.92 -17.53 18.71
CA ASN A 279 12.37 -17.93 20.01
C ASN A 279 10.98 -18.54 19.86
N VAL A 280 10.78 -19.72 20.45
CA VAL A 280 9.52 -20.45 20.47
C VAL A 280 9.24 -20.91 21.90
N LYS A 281 8.06 -20.56 22.46
CA LYS A 281 7.68 -20.91 23.84
C LYS A 281 7.54 -22.43 24.04
N GLY A 282 7.05 -23.12 23.01
CA GLY A 282 6.78 -24.56 23.00
C GLY A 282 5.58 -24.96 23.86
N LYS A 283 4.96 -26.10 23.51
CA LYS A 283 3.80 -26.68 24.21
C LYS A 283 4.10 -28.13 24.63
N LEU A 284 3.58 -28.53 25.80
CA LEU A 284 3.67 -29.92 26.25
C LEU A 284 2.72 -30.80 25.43
N GLN A 285 3.23 -31.88 24.85
CA GLN A 285 2.41 -32.87 24.14
C GLN A 285 2.13 -34.06 25.06
N LYS A 286 0.86 -34.45 25.17
CA LYS A 286 0.41 -35.61 25.97
C LYS A 286 -0.25 -36.65 25.06
N PHE A 287 -0.14 -37.90 25.46
CA PHE A 287 -0.66 -39.05 24.72
C PHE A 287 -1.64 -39.84 25.57
N ASN A 288 -2.74 -40.28 24.96
CA ASN A 288 -3.58 -41.32 25.54
C ASN A 288 -3.00 -42.68 25.15
N VAL A 289 -2.07 -43.19 25.95
CA VAL A 289 -1.32 -44.41 25.60
C VAL A 289 -2.15 -45.69 25.66
N GLU A 290 -3.25 -45.68 26.43
CA GLU A 290 -4.06 -46.89 26.66
C GLU A 290 -4.63 -47.46 25.36
N LYS A 291 -4.92 -46.60 24.38
CA LYS A 291 -5.49 -47.02 23.10
C LYS A 291 -4.52 -47.85 22.23
N TYR A 292 -3.22 -47.87 22.54
CA TYR A 292 -2.22 -48.59 21.74
C TYR A 292 -2.01 -50.04 22.19
N TYR A 293 -2.48 -50.38 23.38
CA TYR A 293 -2.50 -51.76 23.85
C TYR A 293 -3.69 -52.51 23.24
N ASN A 294 -3.56 -53.84 23.16
CA ASN A 294 -4.53 -54.68 22.49
C ASN A 294 -5.37 -55.55 23.44
N SER A 295 -4.93 -55.75 24.68
CA SER A 295 -5.60 -56.61 25.66
C SER A 295 -5.52 -55.96 27.03
N PHE A 296 -6.57 -56.14 27.83
CA PHE A 296 -6.76 -55.40 29.07
C PHE A 296 -7.25 -56.30 30.21
N LEU A 297 -6.68 -56.13 31.39
CA LEU A 297 -7.18 -56.65 32.67
C LEU A 297 -8.21 -55.67 33.21
N ILE A 298 -9.47 -56.09 33.39
CA ILE A 298 -10.50 -55.25 34.01
C ILE A 298 -10.42 -55.40 35.54
N ASN A 299 -10.33 -54.27 36.26
CA ASN A 299 -10.36 -54.28 37.72
C ASN A 299 -11.74 -54.68 38.26
N ARG A 300 -11.86 -54.89 39.58
CA ARG A 300 -13.12 -55.34 40.20
C ARG A 300 -14.27 -54.35 39.97
N GLU A 301 -14.00 -53.05 40.08
CA GLU A 301 -15.00 -51.99 39.91
C GLU A 301 -15.56 -51.94 38.49
N GLY A 302 -14.70 -52.01 37.47
CA GLY A 302 -15.10 -52.05 36.06
C GLY A 302 -15.97 -53.25 35.74
N ARG A 303 -15.58 -54.44 36.23
CA ARG A 303 -16.39 -55.66 36.06
C ARG A 303 -17.76 -55.50 36.69
N ASN A 304 -17.81 -55.01 37.93
CA ASN A 304 -19.07 -54.77 38.63
C ASN A 304 -19.95 -53.75 37.88
N LEU A 305 -19.37 -52.71 37.28
CA LEU A 305 -20.08 -51.75 36.45
C LEU A 305 -20.71 -52.40 35.22
N LEU A 306 -19.95 -53.23 34.49
CA LEU A 306 -20.46 -53.96 33.32
C LEU A 306 -21.56 -54.96 33.70
N ILE A 307 -21.36 -55.70 34.79
CA ILE A 307 -22.36 -56.64 35.33
C ILE A 307 -23.64 -55.89 35.71
N LYS A 308 -23.52 -54.75 36.40
CA LYS A 308 -24.66 -53.92 36.80
C LYS A 308 -25.41 -53.39 35.57
N LYS A 309 -24.70 -52.86 34.58
CA LYS A 309 -25.30 -52.40 33.31
C LYS A 309 -26.05 -53.51 32.59
N ARG A 310 -25.47 -54.71 32.49
CA ARG A 310 -26.14 -55.88 31.91
C ARG A 310 -27.41 -56.25 32.67
N LYS A 311 -27.32 -56.34 34.01
CA LYS A 311 -28.47 -56.70 34.88
C LYS A 311 -29.58 -55.65 34.83
N ASN A 312 -29.25 -54.36 34.75
CA ASN A 312 -30.23 -53.28 34.61
C ASN A 312 -31.02 -53.38 33.30
N LEU A 313 -30.39 -53.88 32.23
CA LEU A 313 -31.04 -54.18 30.95
C LEU A 313 -31.77 -55.54 30.95
N LYS A 314 -31.80 -56.25 32.08
CA LYS A 314 -32.37 -57.60 32.25
C LYS A 314 -31.83 -58.65 31.28
N LEU A 315 -30.59 -58.48 30.81
CA LEU A 315 -29.98 -59.39 29.82
C LEU A 315 -29.27 -60.57 30.48
N LEU A 316 -29.52 -61.77 29.98
CA LEU A 316 -28.70 -62.96 30.28
C LEU A 316 -27.34 -62.85 29.59
N GLN A 317 -26.31 -63.55 30.11
CA GLN A 317 -24.97 -63.56 29.51
C GLN A 317 -25.00 -64.01 28.04
N ARG A 318 -25.81 -65.02 27.70
CA ARG A 318 -25.99 -65.53 26.33
C ARG A 318 -26.57 -64.49 25.36
N GLU A 319 -27.46 -63.63 25.86
CA GLU A 319 -28.14 -62.60 25.06
C GLU A 319 -27.20 -61.43 24.77
N LEU A 320 -26.44 -61.00 25.78
CA LEU A 320 -25.38 -60.02 25.59
C LEU A 320 -24.32 -60.55 24.62
N ALA A 321 -23.91 -61.81 24.78
CA ALA A 321 -22.94 -62.45 23.92
C ALA A 321 -23.39 -62.44 22.45
N LYS A 322 -24.65 -62.84 22.18
CA LYS A 322 -25.23 -62.80 20.83
C LYS A 322 -25.24 -61.39 20.24
N LYS A 323 -25.62 -60.37 21.03
CA LYS A 323 -25.65 -58.96 20.59
C LYS A 323 -24.25 -58.40 20.30
N LEU A 324 -23.21 -58.93 20.95
CA LEU A 324 -21.82 -58.49 20.76
C LEU A 324 -21.02 -59.35 19.75
N GLY A 325 -21.61 -60.43 19.23
CA GLY A 325 -20.90 -61.41 18.40
C GLY A 325 -19.83 -62.20 19.17
N LEU A 326 -20.07 -62.49 20.44
CA LEU A 326 -19.17 -63.23 21.35
C LEU A 326 -19.86 -64.50 21.86
N THR A 327 -19.10 -65.39 22.51
CA THR A 327 -19.68 -66.57 23.18
C THR A 327 -20.14 -66.22 24.59
N GLN A 328 -21.14 -66.95 25.12
CA GLN A 328 -21.54 -66.81 26.53
C GLN A 328 -20.35 -67.02 27.48
N THR A 329 -19.51 -68.02 27.18
CA THR A 329 -18.31 -68.34 27.96
C THR A 329 -17.35 -67.16 28.02
N THR A 330 -17.15 -66.45 26.90
CA THR A 330 -16.31 -65.24 26.84
C THR A 330 -16.83 -64.16 27.80
N ILE A 331 -18.13 -63.85 27.77
CA ILE A 331 -18.75 -62.87 28.68
C ILE A 331 -18.63 -63.31 30.13
N SER A 332 -18.93 -64.58 30.43
CA SER A 332 -18.79 -65.15 31.77
C SER A 332 -17.35 -64.99 32.27
N TYR A 333 -16.37 -65.37 31.45
CA TYR A 333 -14.95 -65.27 31.79
C TYR A 333 -14.47 -63.84 31.99
N TYR A 334 -15.02 -62.84 31.29
CA TYR A 334 -14.74 -61.44 31.59
C TYR A 334 -15.31 -61.02 32.95
N GLU A 335 -16.54 -61.42 33.29
CA GLU A 335 -17.17 -61.11 34.57
C GLU A 335 -16.39 -61.71 35.76
N ILE A 336 -15.89 -62.93 35.62
CA ILE A 336 -15.10 -63.62 36.67
C ILE A 336 -13.58 -63.39 36.57
N ALA A 337 -13.11 -62.55 35.63
CA ALA A 337 -11.69 -62.28 35.36
C ALA A 337 -10.84 -63.53 35.06
N ARG A 338 -11.40 -64.51 34.35
CA ARG A 338 -10.66 -65.64 33.77
C ARG A 338 -10.12 -65.37 32.37
N LEU A 339 -10.64 -64.36 31.67
CA LEU A 339 -10.19 -63.96 30.34
C LEU A 339 -10.02 -62.45 30.25
N ASN A 340 -9.08 -62.01 29.42
CA ASN A 340 -8.77 -60.59 29.19
C ASN A 340 -9.35 -60.14 27.85
N PRO A 341 -10.28 -59.18 27.83
CA PRO A 341 -10.82 -58.68 26.57
C PRO A 341 -9.75 -57.96 25.76
N SER A 342 -9.85 -58.14 24.44
CA SER A 342 -9.12 -57.35 23.47
C SER A 342 -9.70 -55.93 23.36
N LYS A 343 -8.98 -55.03 22.69
CA LYS A 343 -9.46 -53.67 22.40
C LYS A 343 -10.75 -53.68 21.59
N GLU A 344 -10.87 -54.57 20.61
CA GLU A 344 -12.05 -54.68 19.77
C GLU A 344 -13.27 -55.15 20.57
N GLU A 345 -13.08 -56.17 21.41
CA GLU A 345 -14.12 -56.68 22.30
C GLU A 345 -14.53 -55.62 23.33
N MET A 346 -13.57 -54.90 23.92
CA MET A 346 -13.85 -53.77 24.81
C MET A 346 -14.62 -52.65 24.11
N SER A 347 -14.29 -52.35 22.86
CA SER A 347 -15.00 -51.35 22.05
C SER A 347 -16.46 -51.77 21.84
N LYS A 348 -16.71 -53.03 21.45
CA LYS A 348 -18.06 -53.58 21.30
C LYS A 348 -18.85 -53.48 22.61
N ILE A 349 -18.25 -53.89 23.73
CA ILE A 349 -18.85 -53.83 25.07
C ILE A 349 -19.17 -52.38 25.47
N CYS A 350 -18.22 -51.45 25.32
CA CYS A 350 -18.41 -50.05 25.70
C CYS A 350 -19.48 -49.38 24.84
N ASN A 351 -19.47 -49.60 23.53
CA ASN A 351 -20.48 -49.06 22.62
C ASN A 351 -21.87 -49.57 22.96
N PHE A 352 -22.01 -50.87 23.24
CA PHE A 352 -23.29 -51.47 23.63
C PHE A 352 -23.87 -50.86 24.92
N PHE A 353 -23.04 -50.52 25.90
CA PHE A 353 -23.46 -49.92 27.16
C PHE A 353 -23.43 -48.38 27.17
N SER A 354 -23.17 -47.75 26.02
CA SER A 354 -23.00 -46.30 25.87
C SER A 354 -21.96 -45.73 26.84
N LEU A 355 -20.83 -46.43 26.98
CA LEU A 355 -19.68 -46.03 27.78
C LEU A 355 -18.59 -45.45 26.87
N ASP A 356 -17.91 -44.41 27.34
CA ASP A 356 -16.71 -43.91 26.66
C ASP A 356 -15.55 -44.90 26.85
N LEU A 357 -15.11 -45.52 25.74
CA LEU A 357 -14.05 -46.53 25.74
C LEU A 357 -12.76 -46.00 26.38
N ASN A 358 -12.36 -44.77 26.10
CA ASN A 358 -11.10 -44.22 26.59
C ASN A 358 -11.13 -43.99 28.11
N LYS A 359 -12.23 -43.41 28.63
CA LYS A 359 -12.45 -43.24 30.06
C LYS A 359 -12.52 -44.60 30.76
N TYR A 360 -13.18 -45.58 30.15
CA TYR A 360 -13.30 -46.92 30.72
C TYR A 360 -11.93 -47.61 30.80
N LEU A 361 -11.17 -47.65 29.69
CA LEU A 361 -9.84 -48.25 29.66
C LEU A 361 -8.92 -47.59 30.69
N LYS A 362 -8.97 -46.27 30.81
CA LYS A 362 -8.14 -45.51 31.75
C LYS A 362 -8.49 -45.77 33.22
N ASN A 363 -9.77 -45.80 33.58
CA ASN A 363 -10.20 -45.84 34.97
C ASN A 363 -10.36 -47.26 35.52
N TYR A 364 -10.71 -48.21 34.65
CA TYR A 364 -11.15 -49.55 35.06
C TYR A 364 -10.30 -50.68 34.51
N THR A 365 -9.27 -50.39 33.71
CA THR A 365 -8.44 -51.44 33.12
C THR A 365 -6.95 -51.19 33.29
N LYS A 366 -6.16 -52.25 33.12
CA LYS A 366 -4.70 -52.21 32.97
C LYS A 366 -4.29 -53.04 31.75
N PRO A 367 -3.33 -52.60 30.92
CA PRO A 367 -2.86 -53.40 29.80
C PRO A 367 -2.36 -54.79 30.22
N PHE A 368 -2.71 -55.80 29.44
CA PHE A 368 -2.23 -57.18 29.58
C PHE A 368 -1.16 -57.49 28.54
N PHE A 369 -0.09 -58.18 28.97
CA PHE A 369 1.08 -58.46 28.14
C PHE A 369 1.33 -59.96 28.04
N TYR A 370 1.28 -60.50 26.82
CA TYR A 370 1.65 -61.89 26.55
C TYR A 370 3.16 -62.08 26.77
N LYS A 371 3.56 -63.09 27.55
CA LYS A 371 4.96 -63.40 27.97
C LYS A 371 5.59 -62.47 29.04
N GLY A 372 4.79 -61.73 29.81
CA GLY A 372 5.27 -61.07 31.04
C GLY A 372 6.15 -59.83 30.85
N VAL A 373 6.32 -59.30 29.63
CA VAL A 373 7.05 -58.05 29.39
C VAL A 373 6.07 -56.89 29.29
N ALA A 374 5.90 -56.15 30.39
CA ALA A 374 5.05 -54.96 30.44
C ALA A 374 5.72 -53.77 29.73
N VAL A 375 5.51 -53.63 28.42
CA VAL A 375 6.02 -52.47 27.68
C VAL A 375 5.40 -51.19 28.22
N LYS A 376 6.27 -50.23 28.54
CA LYS A 376 5.90 -48.93 29.09
C LYS A 376 5.91 -47.89 27.98
N LEU A 377 4.74 -47.44 27.54
CA LEU A 377 4.62 -46.32 26.61
C LEU A 377 4.59 -44.98 27.37
N PRO A 378 5.33 -43.95 26.91
CA PRO A 378 5.33 -42.64 27.54
C PRO A 378 4.02 -41.88 27.28
N ASN A 379 3.43 -41.29 28.33
CA ASN A 379 2.18 -40.51 28.25
C ASN A 379 2.39 -39.04 27.83
N LYS A 380 3.63 -38.64 27.58
CA LYS A 380 4.02 -37.30 27.15
C LYS A 380 5.23 -37.36 26.24
N LEU A 381 5.40 -36.34 25.41
CA LEU A 381 6.60 -36.18 24.61
C LEU A 381 7.68 -35.51 25.43
N ASP A 382 8.66 -36.29 25.87
CA ASP A 382 9.86 -35.79 26.56
C ASP A 382 11.10 -35.89 25.68
N LYS A 383 12.23 -35.39 26.20
CA LYS A 383 13.53 -35.39 25.50
C LYS A 383 14.00 -36.78 25.09
N ASP A 384 13.66 -37.83 25.84
CA ASP A 384 14.16 -39.17 25.61
C ASP A 384 13.35 -39.84 24.50
N LEU A 385 12.02 -39.76 24.55
CA LEU A 385 11.18 -40.17 23.42
C LEU A 385 11.57 -39.41 22.15
N ALA A 386 11.78 -38.09 22.23
CA ALA A 386 12.20 -37.30 21.08
C ALA A 386 13.55 -37.76 20.52
N GLN A 387 14.51 -38.09 21.37
CA GLN A 387 15.79 -38.68 20.94
C GLN A 387 15.61 -40.02 20.22
N PHE A 388 14.74 -40.90 20.74
CA PHE A 388 14.41 -42.15 20.06
C PHE A 388 13.81 -41.91 18.67
N LEU A 389 12.89 -40.95 18.56
CA LEU A 389 12.23 -40.59 17.30
C LEU A 389 13.21 -39.97 16.29
N GLY A 390 14.12 -39.10 16.75
CA GLY A 390 15.16 -38.52 15.89
C GLY A 390 16.10 -39.58 15.32
N TYR A 391 16.50 -40.55 16.14
CA TYR A 391 17.33 -41.66 15.68
C TYR A 391 16.54 -42.60 14.76
N PHE A 392 15.26 -42.85 15.06
CA PHE A 392 14.36 -43.59 14.18
C PHE A 392 14.17 -42.90 12.82
N ALA A 393 14.17 -41.56 12.77
CA ALA A 393 14.06 -40.80 11.54
C ALA A 393 15.23 -41.07 10.58
N GLY A 394 16.48 -41.09 11.10
CA GLY A 394 17.67 -41.46 10.35
C GLY A 394 17.74 -42.97 10.07
N ASP A 395 18.29 -43.73 11.03
CA ASP A 395 18.69 -45.14 10.86
C ASP A 395 17.59 -46.17 11.22
N GLY A 396 16.36 -45.71 11.45
CA GLY A 396 15.25 -46.56 11.83
C GLY A 396 14.48 -47.19 10.68
N ASN A 397 14.00 -48.42 10.91
CA ASN A 397 12.96 -49.05 10.10
C ASN A 397 11.89 -49.68 11.02
N SER A 398 10.66 -49.78 10.55
CA SER A 398 9.56 -50.39 11.31
C SER A 398 8.83 -51.46 10.50
N GLU A 399 8.62 -52.62 11.10
CA GLU A 399 7.73 -53.67 10.58
C GLU A 399 6.38 -53.56 11.34
N GLU A 400 5.55 -54.61 11.35
CA GLU A 400 4.27 -54.62 12.08
C GLU A 400 4.46 -54.76 13.60
N ASP A 401 5.44 -55.57 14.02
CA ASP A 401 5.65 -55.98 15.41
C ASP A 401 6.95 -55.45 16.03
N ARG A 402 7.80 -54.77 15.24
CA ARG A 402 9.11 -54.31 15.71
C ARG A 402 9.60 -53.03 15.05
N ILE A 403 10.49 -52.34 15.77
CA ILE A 403 11.34 -51.27 15.26
C ILE A 403 12.78 -51.78 15.24
N THR A 404 13.46 -51.59 14.12
CA THR A 404 14.85 -52.01 13.89
C THR A 404 15.74 -50.81 13.64
N PHE A 405 16.85 -50.72 14.36
CA PHE A 405 17.93 -49.77 14.11
C PHE A 405 19.15 -50.50 13.52
N SER A 406 19.83 -49.85 12.57
CA SER A 406 21.04 -50.36 11.94
C SER A 406 22.17 -49.34 12.11
N GLU A 407 23.20 -49.67 12.89
CA GLU A 407 24.22 -48.71 13.30
C GLU A 407 25.62 -49.31 13.11
N GLN A 408 26.54 -48.59 12.46
CA GLN A 408 27.90 -49.09 12.23
C GLN A 408 28.75 -49.03 13.51
N ASN A 409 28.47 -48.11 14.43
CA ASN A 409 29.21 -47.92 15.66
C ASN A 409 28.60 -48.70 16.83
N LYS A 410 29.30 -49.78 17.26
CA LYS A 410 28.92 -50.61 18.42
C LYS A 410 28.55 -49.81 19.67
N GLN A 411 29.29 -48.74 19.98
CA GLN A 411 29.07 -47.95 21.19
C GLN A 411 27.71 -47.25 21.15
N VAL A 412 27.40 -46.61 20.02
CA VAL A 412 26.10 -45.94 19.81
C VAL A 412 24.99 -46.97 19.84
N ALA A 413 25.18 -48.10 19.16
CA ALA A 413 24.18 -49.16 19.15
C ALA A 413 23.85 -49.68 20.57
N LEU A 414 24.86 -49.96 21.38
CA LEU A 414 24.67 -50.41 22.76
C LEU A 414 24.07 -49.32 23.65
N TYR A 415 24.43 -48.05 23.45
CA TYR A 415 23.80 -46.93 24.14
C TYR A 415 22.29 -46.88 23.87
N TYR A 416 21.87 -46.91 22.60
CA TYR A 416 20.45 -46.88 22.23
C TYR A 416 19.70 -48.12 22.73
N LYS A 417 20.31 -49.31 22.62
CA LYS A 417 19.74 -50.57 23.15
C LYS A 417 19.46 -50.45 24.65
N ASN A 418 20.47 -50.04 25.43
CA ASN A 418 20.37 -50.04 26.89
C ASN A 418 19.45 -48.91 27.40
N LYS A 419 19.60 -47.69 26.86
CA LYS A 419 18.79 -46.54 27.26
C LYS A 419 17.32 -46.76 26.95
N PHE A 420 16.99 -47.14 25.71
CA PHE A 420 15.60 -47.26 25.29
C PHE A 420 14.97 -48.61 25.65
N GLY A 421 15.78 -49.65 25.88
CA GLY A 421 15.32 -50.86 26.56
C GLY A 421 14.77 -50.52 27.95
N LYS A 422 15.53 -49.79 28.78
CA LYS A 422 15.05 -49.32 30.09
C LYS A 422 13.85 -48.38 29.97
N PHE A 423 13.90 -47.41 29.05
CA PHE A 423 12.83 -46.41 28.89
C PHE A 423 11.47 -47.04 28.58
N PHE A 424 11.43 -48.00 27.65
CA PHE A 424 10.20 -48.70 27.26
C PHE A 424 9.92 -49.96 28.08
N ASN A 425 10.75 -50.29 29.07
CA ASN A 425 10.70 -51.57 29.79
C ASN A 425 10.70 -52.79 28.83
N LEU A 426 11.61 -52.77 27.87
CA LEU A 426 11.83 -53.81 26.88
C LEU A 426 13.25 -54.36 27.01
N ASN A 427 13.46 -55.59 26.52
CA ASN A 427 14.80 -56.15 26.30
C ASN A 427 15.06 -56.25 24.79
N PRO A 428 15.61 -55.21 24.14
CA PRO A 428 15.78 -55.19 22.70
C PRO A 428 16.83 -56.22 22.27
N ARG A 429 16.54 -56.98 21.20
CA ARG A 429 17.50 -57.94 20.63
C ARG A 429 18.63 -57.17 19.97
N TYR A 430 19.86 -57.66 20.15
CA TYR A 430 21.06 -57.11 19.54
C TYR A 430 21.78 -58.20 18.73
N ARG A 431 22.24 -57.87 17.52
CA ARG A 431 23.04 -58.76 16.68
C ARG A 431 23.98 -57.95 15.79
N PHE A 432 25.24 -58.35 15.70
CA PHE A 432 26.14 -57.84 14.65
C PHE A 432 25.90 -58.59 13.34
N ARG A 433 25.80 -57.86 12.22
CA ARG A 433 25.58 -58.40 10.88
C ARG A 433 26.88 -58.31 10.09
N GLU A 434 27.77 -59.29 10.28
CA GLU A 434 29.11 -59.34 9.67
C GLU A 434 29.10 -59.05 8.16
N LYS A 435 28.28 -59.77 7.39
CA LYS A 435 28.16 -59.58 5.93
C LYS A 435 27.78 -58.15 5.49
N LYS A 436 27.14 -57.36 6.36
CA LYS A 436 26.69 -55.99 6.05
C LYS A 436 27.39 -54.92 6.90
N ASN A 437 28.31 -55.32 7.77
CA ASN A 437 29.09 -54.47 8.67
C ASN A 437 28.26 -53.45 9.48
N TYR A 438 27.19 -53.90 10.16
CA TYR A 438 26.45 -53.05 11.09
C TYR A 438 25.90 -53.83 12.30
N HIS A 439 25.68 -53.11 13.39
CA HIS A 439 25.02 -53.55 14.61
C HIS A 439 23.52 -53.32 14.50
N GLN A 440 22.75 -54.41 14.62
CA GLN A 440 21.30 -54.39 14.54
C GLN A 440 20.69 -54.43 15.93
N ILE A 441 19.75 -53.52 16.21
CA ILE A 441 18.95 -53.51 17.44
C ILE A 441 17.48 -53.68 17.05
N ARG A 442 16.74 -54.54 17.73
CA ARG A 442 15.31 -54.77 17.47
C ARG A 442 14.47 -54.60 18.74
N PHE A 443 13.60 -53.61 18.72
CA PHE A 443 12.57 -53.38 19.73
C PHE A 443 11.30 -54.09 19.28
N ILE A 444 11.04 -55.29 19.83
CA ILE A 444 9.88 -56.10 19.47
C ILE A 444 8.73 -55.71 20.40
N SER A 445 7.77 -54.94 19.88
CA SER A 445 6.58 -54.49 20.59
C SER A 445 5.56 -53.90 19.62
N ARG A 446 4.45 -54.62 19.39
CA ARG A 446 3.30 -54.11 18.61
C ARG A 446 2.73 -52.80 19.17
N PRO A 447 2.50 -52.65 20.49
CA PRO A 447 2.03 -51.38 21.05
C PRO A 447 2.96 -50.20 20.76
N LEU A 448 4.29 -50.41 20.83
CA LEU A 448 5.27 -49.36 20.54
C LEU A 448 5.24 -48.95 19.05
N VAL A 449 5.17 -49.93 18.15
CA VAL A 449 5.06 -49.67 16.71
C VAL A 449 3.79 -48.89 16.38
N ARG A 450 2.64 -49.31 16.92
CA ARG A 450 1.36 -48.60 16.74
C ARG A 450 1.43 -47.18 17.28
N PHE A 451 1.95 -47.01 18.50
CA PHE A 451 2.15 -45.69 19.12
C PHE A 451 2.96 -44.77 18.22
N ILE A 452 4.11 -45.22 17.70
CA ILE A 452 4.97 -44.36 16.89
C ILE A 452 4.35 -44.06 15.53
N LYS A 453 3.78 -45.06 14.84
CA LYS A 453 3.17 -44.87 13.52
C LYS A 453 1.93 -43.97 13.55
N GLU A 454 1.11 -44.08 14.60
CA GLU A 454 -0.11 -43.28 14.74
C GLU A 454 0.15 -41.89 15.33
N GLU A 455 1.07 -41.73 16.29
CA GLU A 455 1.36 -40.42 16.88
C GLU A 455 2.33 -39.57 16.04
N PHE A 456 3.20 -40.20 15.24
CA PHE A 456 4.26 -39.54 14.45
C PHE A 456 4.37 -40.11 13.01
N PRO A 457 3.27 -40.11 12.23
CA PRO A 457 3.26 -40.65 10.87
C PRO A 457 4.29 -40.01 9.94
N GLU A 458 4.67 -38.75 10.20
CA GLU A 458 5.54 -37.94 9.32
C GLU A 458 6.98 -38.49 9.21
N ILE A 459 7.47 -39.22 10.22
CA ILE A 459 8.87 -39.68 10.29
C ILE A 459 9.22 -40.65 9.16
N LYS A 460 8.28 -41.54 8.80
CA LYS A 460 8.47 -42.58 7.78
C LYS A 460 7.38 -42.51 6.71
N ASP A 461 6.88 -41.31 6.44
CA ASP A 461 6.03 -41.07 5.28
C ASP A 461 6.76 -41.55 4.01
N LYS A 462 6.08 -42.34 3.17
CA LYS A 462 6.70 -42.97 2.00
C LYS A 462 7.07 -41.95 0.91
N ASN A 463 6.36 -40.83 0.87
CA ASN A 463 6.49 -39.84 -0.19
C ASN A 463 7.43 -38.71 0.23
N ASN A 464 7.32 -38.24 1.48
CA ASN A 464 8.09 -37.09 1.95
C ASN A 464 8.24 -37.10 3.49
N PRO A 465 9.26 -37.79 4.04
CA PRO A 465 9.55 -37.75 5.46
C PRO A 465 9.78 -36.33 5.99
N GLU A 466 9.18 -35.98 7.12
CA GLU A 466 9.32 -34.67 7.76
C GLU A 466 9.48 -34.80 9.27
N ILE A 467 9.95 -33.74 9.92
CA ILE A 467 9.96 -33.68 11.39
C ILE A 467 8.52 -33.58 11.89
N PRO A 468 8.07 -34.44 12.82
CA PRO A 468 6.70 -34.42 13.28
C PRO A 468 6.28 -33.06 13.84
N GLN A 469 5.07 -32.62 13.52
CA GLN A 469 4.54 -31.32 13.97
C GLN A 469 4.60 -31.21 15.50
N LYS A 470 4.30 -32.31 16.21
CA LYS A 470 4.37 -32.42 17.67
C LYS A 470 5.78 -32.13 18.23
N ILE A 471 6.84 -32.46 17.49
CA ILE A 471 8.23 -32.12 17.86
C ILE A 471 8.46 -30.63 17.63
N LEU A 472 8.07 -30.11 16.45
CA LEU A 472 8.28 -28.70 16.08
C LEU A 472 7.69 -27.71 17.09
N ILE A 473 6.47 -27.98 17.57
CA ILE A 473 5.77 -27.13 18.55
C ILE A 473 6.17 -27.40 20.01
N SER A 474 7.06 -28.36 20.27
CA SER A 474 7.45 -28.70 21.63
C SER A 474 8.47 -27.72 22.22
N LYS A 475 8.70 -27.85 23.53
CA LYS A 475 9.75 -27.11 24.26
C LYS A 475 11.15 -27.43 23.71
N ASP A 476 12.09 -26.51 23.94
CA ASP A 476 13.46 -26.60 23.42
C ASP A 476 14.18 -27.89 23.83
N ASP A 477 13.93 -28.45 25.02
CA ASP A 477 14.55 -29.70 25.48
C ASP A 477 14.10 -30.93 24.68
N VAL A 478 12.82 -30.98 24.30
CA VAL A 478 12.26 -32.03 23.43
C VAL A 478 12.87 -31.93 22.03
N VAL A 479 12.91 -30.72 21.45
CA VAL A 479 13.52 -30.48 20.14
C VAL A 479 15.01 -30.83 20.16
N ALA A 480 15.74 -30.45 21.21
CA ALA A 480 17.15 -30.81 21.38
C ALA A 480 17.35 -32.33 21.46
N GLY A 481 16.42 -33.05 22.12
CA GLY A 481 16.38 -34.51 22.13
C GLY A 481 16.27 -35.09 20.73
N PHE A 482 15.30 -34.63 19.93
CA PHE A 482 15.12 -35.05 18.54
C PHE A 482 16.36 -34.76 17.69
N LEU A 483 16.91 -33.55 17.77
CA LEU A 483 18.13 -33.18 17.07
C LEU A 483 19.31 -34.06 17.48
N ARG A 484 19.47 -34.39 18.78
CA ARG A 484 20.51 -35.32 19.23
C ARG A 484 20.34 -36.69 18.58
N GLY A 485 19.11 -37.19 18.51
CA GLY A 485 18.77 -38.46 17.89
C GLY A 485 19.17 -38.53 16.42
N ILE A 486 18.75 -37.54 15.62
CA ILE A 486 19.02 -37.53 14.19
C ILE A 486 20.51 -37.28 13.87
N PHE A 487 21.20 -36.46 14.67
CA PHE A 487 22.65 -36.27 14.54
C PHE A 487 23.44 -37.50 15.00
N ASP A 488 22.98 -38.26 15.97
CA ASP A 488 23.62 -39.52 16.33
C ASP A 488 23.65 -40.49 15.16
N ALA A 489 22.52 -40.62 14.44
CA ALA A 489 22.35 -41.45 13.25
C ALA A 489 23.13 -40.90 12.04
N GLU A 490 22.74 -39.72 11.54
CA GLU A 490 23.21 -39.20 10.24
C GLU A 490 24.31 -38.13 10.37
N GLY A 491 24.56 -37.65 11.59
CA GLY A 491 25.47 -36.54 11.86
C GLY A 491 26.93 -36.98 12.05
N HIS A 492 27.85 -36.12 11.64
CA HIS A 492 29.29 -36.31 11.81
C HIS A 492 29.99 -35.07 12.38
N ALA A 493 31.16 -35.29 12.97
CA ALA A 493 32.07 -34.23 13.40
C ALA A 493 33.44 -34.44 12.73
N SER A 494 33.89 -33.45 11.97
CA SER A 494 35.15 -33.47 11.22
C SER A 494 36.14 -32.48 11.82
N LEU A 495 37.29 -32.99 12.27
CA LEU A 495 38.38 -32.15 12.78
C LEU A 495 39.14 -31.45 11.65
N SER A 496 39.35 -32.12 10.51
CA SER A 496 40.06 -31.57 9.36
C SER A 496 39.31 -30.39 8.73
N ASN A 497 38.00 -30.55 8.53
CA ASN A 497 37.15 -29.48 7.98
C ASN A 497 36.75 -28.46 9.05
N GLY A 498 36.96 -28.78 10.33
CA GLY A 498 36.54 -27.92 11.41
C GLY A 498 35.02 -27.76 11.51
N GLU A 499 34.22 -28.79 11.24
CA GLU A 499 32.76 -28.66 11.16
C GLU A 499 31.99 -29.86 11.72
N ILE A 500 30.75 -29.60 12.13
CA ILE A 500 29.72 -30.61 12.37
C ILE A 500 28.80 -30.59 11.15
N GLY A 501 28.43 -31.76 10.64
CA GLY A 501 27.56 -31.83 9.47
C GLY A 501 26.54 -32.95 9.53
N ILE A 502 25.50 -32.80 8.74
CA ILE A 502 24.45 -33.79 8.48
C ILE A 502 24.01 -33.61 7.02
N GLY A 503 23.62 -34.69 6.35
CA GLY A 503 23.13 -34.59 4.97
C GLY A 503 22.13 -35.66 4.62
N SER A 504 21.26 -35.37 3.66
CA SER A 504 20.23 -36.28 3.17
C SER A 504 19.80 -35.89 1.75
N ILE A 505 19.16 -36.81 1.04
CA ILE A 505 18.48 -36.52 -0.23
C ILE A 505 17.17 -35.73 -0.03
N ASN A 506 16.65 -35.67 1.19
CA ASN A 506 15.42 -34.96 1.51
C ASN A 506 15.69 -33.48 1.83
N LYS A 507 15.41 -32.59 0.88
CA LYS A 507 15.58 -31.13 1.01
C LYS A 507 14.78 -30.56 2.19
N THR A 508 13.53 -30.99 2.34
CA THR A 508 12.61 -30.46 3.35
C THR A 508 13.07 -30.82 4.75
N LEU A 509 13.42 -32.08 5.00
CA LEU A 509 13.94 -32.52 6.30
C LEU A 509 15.21 -31.74 6.70
N ILE A 510 16.16 -31.60 5.79
CA ILE A 510 17.39 -30.83 6.02
C ILE A 510 17.09 -29.35 6.27
N GLY A 511 16.14 -28.76 5.55
CA GLY A 511 15.68 -27.39 5.77
C GLY A 511 14.96 -27.20 7.11
N GLN A 512 14.15 -28.18 7.55
CA GLN A 512 13.51 -28.15 8.87
C GLN A 512 14.55 -28.24 9.99
N ILE A 513 15.57 -29.10 9.86
CA ILE A 513 16.70 -29.17 10.80
C ILE A 513 17.43 -27.82 10.84
N HIS A 514 17.67 -27.19 9.69
CA HIS A 514 18.32 -25.88 9.60
C HIS A 514 17.59 -24.82 10.44
N LEU A 515 16.28 -24.67 10.25
CA LEU A 515 15.47 -23.70 11.00
C LEU A 515 15.35 -24.08 12.49
N LEU A 516 15.24 -25.36 12.83
CA LEU A 516 15.22 -25.80 14.23
C LEU A 516 16.53 -25.48 14.97
N LEU A 517 17.69 -25.60 14.31
CA LEU A 517 18.98 -25.23 14.90
C LEU A 517 19.02 -23.75 15.30
N MET A 518 18.30 -22.87 14.58
CA MET A 518 18.21 -21.45 14.91
C MET A 518 17.48 -21.18 16.24
N ARG A 519 16.64 -22.09 16.75
CA ARG A 519 16.06 -21.98 18.11
C ARG A 519 17.14 -21.94 19.20
N PHE A 520 18.27 -22.60 18.93
CA PHE A 520 19.43 -22.69 19.83
C PHE A 520 20.55 -21.72 19.45
N SER A 521 20.28 -20.79 18.53
CA SER A 521 21.30 -19.90 17.94
C SER A 521 22.49 -20.66 17.34
N ILE A 522 22.21 -21.83 16.76
CA ILE A 522 23.18 -22.63 16.02
C ILE A 522 23.01 -22.30 14.54
N ILE A 523 23.96 -21.55 14.00
CA ILE A 523 23.91 -21.09 12.62
C ILE A 523 24.61 -22.13 11.74
N SER A 524 23.87 -22.69 10.78
CA SER A 524 24.37 -23.68 9.82
C SER A 524 24.35 -23.13 8.41
N SER A 525 25.31 -23.57 7.60
CA SER A 525 25.30 -23.34 6.15
C SER A 525 24.57 -24.47 5.46
N PHE A 526 23.62 -24.13 4.58
CA PHE A 526 22.88 -25.04 3.74
C PHE A 526 23.55 -25.14 2.37
N THR A 527 23.87 -26.36 1.94
CA THR A 527 24.49 -26.63 0.64
C THR A 527 23.73 -27.70 -0.11
N GLU A 528 23.51 -27.46 -1.39
CA GLU A 528 23.05 -28.43 -2.37
C GLU A 528 24.27 -28.96 -3.13
N TRP A 529 24.53 -30.26 -3.05
CA TRP A 529 25.62 -30.91 -3.77
C TRP A 529 25.04 -31.70 -4.94
N ASP A 530 25.54 -31.38 -6.13
CA ASP A 530 25.21 -32.10 -7.35
C ASP A 530 25.85 -33.49 -7.32
N ASN A 531 25.00 -34.52 -7.39
CA ASN A 531 25.39 -35.92 -7.27
C ASN A 531 25.34 -36.64 -8.63
N ARG A 532 25.26 -35.91 -9.76
CA ARG A 532 25.13 -36.50 -11.10
C ARG A 532 26.27 -37.45 -11.49
N GLN A 533 27.46 -37.29 -10.89
CA GLN A 533 28.63 -38.14 -11.12
C GLN A 533 28.61 -39.47 -10.32
N ASN A 534 27.62 -39.66 -9.43
CA ASN A 534 27.55 -40.85 -8.59
C ASN A 534 26.89 -42.02 -9.33
N PRO A 535 27.52 -43.22 -9.36
CA PRO A 535 26.98 -44.37 -10.07
C PRO A 535 25.69 -44.93 -9.46
N TYR A 536 25.40 -44.68 -8.19
CA TYR A 536 24.27 -45.27 -7.47
C TYR A 536 23.01 -44.41 -7.43
N SER A 537 23.15 -43.07 -7.43
CA SER A 537 22.01 -42.15 -7.39
C SER A 537 22.40 -40.80 -7.96
N LYS A 538 21.63 -40.30 -8.93
CA LYS A 538 21.83 -38.98 -9.52
C LYS A 538 21.11 -37.85 -8.76
N LYS A 539 20.38 -38.17 -7.69
CA LYS A 539 19.61 -37.18 -6.91
C LYS A 539 20.56 -36.29 -6.10
N PRO A 540 20.34 -34.96 -6.06
CA PRO A 540 21.17 -34.04 -5.28
C PRO A 540 21.13 -34.37 -3.79
N ILE A 541 22.24 -34.09 -3.10
CA ILE A 541 22.35 -34.28 -1.65
C ILE A 541 22.38 -32.91 -0.98
N PHE A 542 21.50 -32.71 -0.02
CA PHE A 542 21.42 -31.49 0.79
C PHE A 542 22.20 -31.70 2.08
N LYS A 543 23.06 -30.76 2.44
CA LYS A 543 23.95 -30.86 3.61
C LYS A 543 23.89 -29.59 4.44
N LEU A 544 23.88 -29.75 5.76
CA LEU A 544 24.13 -28.69 6.73
C LEU A 544 25.56 -28.77 7.26
N LYS A 545 26.16 -27.61 7.47
CA LYS A 545 27.50 -27.47 8.04
C LYS A 545 27.51 -26.41 9.13
N ILE A 546 27.96 -26.80 10.33
CA ILE A 546 28.12 -25.93 11.50
C ILE A 546 29.62 -25.81 11.77
N SER A 547 30.20 -24.65 11.46
CA SER A 547 31.65 -24.42 11.53
C SER A 547 32.04 -23.25 12.45
N GLU A 548 31.07 -22.45 12.90
CA GLU A 548 31.26 -21.28 13.72
C GLU A 548 31.41 -21.65 15.21
N LYS A 549 32.34 -21.00 15.94
CA LYS A 549 32.71 -21.39 17.31
C LYS A 549 31.53 -21.35 18.28
N GLU A 550 30.74 -20.28 18.28
CA GLU A 550 29.57 -20.13 19.16
C GLU A 550 28.50 -21.17 18.82
N SER A 551 28.27 -21.43 17.53
CA SER A 551 27.33 -22.45 17.06
C SER A 551 27.76 -23.87 17.46
N ILE A 552 29.07 -24.19 17.40
CA ILE A 552 29.61 -25.47 17.90
C ILE A 552 29.46 -25.57 19.42
N SER A 553 29.72 -24.47 20.15
CA SER A 553 29.53 -24.39 21.60
C SER A 553 28.06 -24.64 21.98
N ASN A 554 27.13 -23.97 21.30
CA ASN A 554 25.69 -24.16 21.49
C ASN A 554 25.25 -25.57 21.10
N PHE A 555 25.82 -26.15 20.04
CA PHE A 555 25.56 -27.55 19.68
C PHE A 555 25.99 -28.48 20.81
N ILE A 556 27.19 -28.34 21.38
CA ILE A 556 27.65 -29.15 22.52
C ILE A 556 26.74 -28.98 23.74
N LYS A 557 26.37 -27.73 24.05
CA LYS A 557 25.56 -27.37 25.22
C LYS A 557 24.15 -27.95 25.16
N PHE A 558 23.47 -27.79 24.03
CA PHE A 558 22.05 -28.12 23.92
C PHE A 558 21.81 -29.49 23.29
N ILE A 559 22.54 -29.83 22.22
CA ILE A 559 22.27 -31.00 21.37
C ILE A 559 23.26 -32.13 21.68
N GLY A 560 24.55 -31.96 21.38
CA GLY A 560 25.60 -32.95 21.60
C GLY A 560 25.46 -34.25 20.80
N PHE A 561 26.36 -35.19 21.04
CA PHE A 561 26.27 -36.57 20.56
C PHE A 561 26.22 -37.53 21.74
N SER A 562 25.60 -38.69 21.56
CA SER A 562 25.62 -39.77 22.56
C SER A 562 26.89 -40.63 22.48
N SER A 563 27.63 -40.57 21.37
CA SER A 563 28.93 -41.25 21.26
C SER A 563 30.03 -40.47 21.99
N ASP A 564 30.75 -41.13 22.89
CA ASP A 564 31.91 -40.53 23.56
C ASP A 564 33.01 -40.13 22.56
N LYS A 565 33.21 -40.94 21.51
CA LYS A 565 34.16 -40.63 20.44
C LYS A 565 33.78 -39.33 19.72
N LYS A 566 32.51 -39.17 19.33
CA LYS A 566 32.03 -37.93 18.68
C LYS A 566 32.06 -36.75 19.67
N ALA A 567 31.72 -36.96 20.94
CA ALA A 567 31.76 -35.92 21.98
C ALA A 567 33.18 -35.41 22.27
N LYS A 568 34.17 -36.32 22.37
CA LYS A 568 35.60 -35.93 22.49
C LYS A 568 36.07 -35.15 21.26
N LYS A 569 35.67 -35.57 20.06
CA LYS A 569 35.95 -34.81 18.83
C LYS A 569 35.34 -33.41 18.85
N LEU A 570 34.11 -33.26 19.35
CA LEU A 570 33.48 -31.94 19.49
C LEU A 570 34.25 -31.00 20.43
N LYS A 571 34.75 -31.51 21.56
CA LYS A 571 35.57 -30.71 22.48
C LYS A 571 36.86 -30.21 21.81
N LYS A 572 37.60 -31.13 21.15
CA LYS A 572 38.79 -30.78 20.36
C LYS A 572 38.48 -29.79 19.23
N LEU A 573 37.34 -29.98 18.58
CA LEU A 573 36.86 -29.08 17.53
C LEU A 573 36.68 -27.65 18.05
N LEU A 574 36.06 -27.50 19.23
CA LEU A 574 35.83 -26.21 19.87
C LEU A 574 37.14 -25.53 20.30
N GLU A 575 38.08 -26.30 20.83
CA GLU A 575 39.43 -25.84 21.22
C GLU A 575 40.21 -25.29 20.01
N ASN A 576 40.16 -25.99 18.88
CA ASN A 576 40.83 -25.59 17.63
C ASN A 576 40.21 -24.36 16.96
N LYS A 577 39.01 -23.92 17.38
CA LYS A 577 38.31 -22.78 16.77
C LYS A 577 38.75 -21.46 17.38
N LYS A 578 39.09 -20.50 16.51
CA LYS A 578 39.30 -19.10 16.88
C LYS A 578 37.96 -18.42 17.19
N GLY A 579 37.98 -17.41 18.06
CA GLY A 579 36.77 -16.65 18.44
C GLY A 579 36.27 -15.68 17.37
N ARG A 580 37.09 -15.37 16.35
CA ARG A 580 36.67 -14.51 15.22
C ARG A 580 35.75 -15.30 14.30
N SER A 581 34.63 -14.69 13.92
CA SER A 581 33.60 -15.30 13.07
C SER A 581 33.21 -14.39 11.90
N ASN A 582 33.05 -14.98 10.72
CA ASN A 582 32.48 -14.32 9.54
C ASN A 582 30.96 -14.56 9.41
N VAL A 583 30.38 -15.34 10.31
CA VAL A 583 28.95 -15.69 10.31
C VAL A 583 28.19 -14.77 11.28
N ARG A 584 28.72 -14.61 12.51
CA ARG A 584 28.08 -13.83 13.58
C ARG A 584 28.73 -12.47 13.72
N GLN A 585 28.38 -11.57 12.79
CA GLN A 585 28.95 -10.22 12.70
C GLN A 585 27.98 -9.14 13.22
N ILE A 586 28.52 -7.99 13.59
CA ILE A 586 27.74 -6.78 13.89
C ILE A 586 27.32 -6.14 12.56
N LEU A 587 26.11 -5.57 12.52
CA LEU A 587 25.64 -4.78 11.38
C LEU A 587 26.69 -3.70 10.99
N PRO A 588 26.82 -3.31 9.71
CA PRO A 588 27.75 -2.27 9.22
C PRO A 588 27.50 -0.83 9.74
N VAL A 589 27.50 -0.62 11.05
CA VAL A 589 27.24 0.66 11.74
C VAL A 589 28.52 1.29 12.31
N GLY A 590 29.66 1.04 11.67
CA GLY A 590 30.97 1.43 12.17
C GLY A 590 31.14 2.93 12.39
N LEU A 591 30.65 3.75 11.45
CA LEU A 591 30.73 5.21 11.53
C LEU A 591 29.87 5.77 12.68
N LYS A 592 28.62 5.32 12.84
CA LYS A 592 27.76 5.67 13.99
C LYS A 592 28.43 5.33 15.33
N ILE A 593 29.09 4.17 15.39
CA ILE A 593 29.83 3.77 16.60
C ILE A 593 31.06 4.64 16.78
N LYS A 594 31.77 5.00 15.71
CA LYS A 594 32.92 5.91 15.75
C LYS A 594 32.53 7.29 16.29
N GLU A 595 31.42 7.85 15.81
CA GLU A 595 30.85 9.12 16.29
C GLU A 595 30.53 9.02 17.78
N ALA A 596 29.81 7.99 18.20
CA ALA A 596 29.50 7.77 19.62
C ALA A 596 30.77 7.65 20.48
N LEU A 597 31.80 6.92 20.03
CA LEU A 597 33.07 6.81 20.74
C LEU A 597 33.82 8.15 20.85
N ASN A 598 33.78 8.97 19.80
CA ASN A 598 34.42 10.29 19.76
C ASN A 598 33.72 11.29 20.69
N ASN A 599 32.38 11.29 20.74
CA ASN A 599 31.61 12.17 21.62
C ASN A 599 31.99 11.95 23.10
N TYR A 600 32.34 10.71 23.46
CA TYR A 600 32.81 10.34 24.80
C TYR A 600 34.34 10.32 24.93
N LYS A 601 35.08 10.94 23.98
CA LYS A 601 36.54 11.10 23.96
C LYS A 601 37.32 9.77 24.13
N ILE A 602 36.79 8.66 23.61
CA ILE A 602 37.45 7.36 23.66
C ILE A 602 38.54 7.28 22.58
N ARG A 603 39.79 6.98 22.98
CA ARG A 603 40.91 6.80 22.04
C ARG A 603 40.70 5.57 21.15
N LEU A 604 40.38 5.79 19.88
CA LEU A 604 40.02 4.76 18.89
C LEU A 604 41.15 3.77 18.57
N ASP A 605 42.40 4.23 18.51
CA ASP A 605 43.56 3.37 18.16
C ASP A 605 43.74 2.22 19.15
N SER A 606 43.37 2.45 20.41
CA SER A 606 43.45 1.46 21.47
C SER A 606 42.51 0.25 21.24
N LEU A 607 41.48 0.41 20.40
CA LEU A 607 40.48 -0.62 20.13
C LEU A 607 40.94 -1.61 19.04
N ARG A 608 41.86 -1.20 18.16
CA ARG A 608 42.32 -1.98 16.98
C ARG A 608 41.17 -2.45 16.09
N THR A 609 40.18 -1.57 15.86
CA THR A 609 38.97 -1.84 15.05
C THR A 609 38.76 -0.79 13.95
N SER A 610 39.84 -0.15 13.47
CA SER A 610 39.80 0.94 12.49
C SER A 610 39.00 0.61 11.23
N ASN A 611 39.24 -0.56 10.61
CA ASN A 611 38.53 -0.96 9.40
C ASN A 611 37.01 -1.03 9.60
N PHE A 612 36.55 -1.49 10.77
CA PHE A 612 35.12 -1.49 11.08
C PHE A 612 34.61 -0.07 11.31
N LEU A 613 35.28 0.72 12.15
CA LEU A 613 34.88 2.08 12.47
C LEU A 613 34.87 3.01 11.25
N ASN A 614 35.63 2.67 10.20
CA ASN A 614 35.66 3.37 8.92
C ASN A 614 34.80 2.69 7.83
N ASN A 615 33.93 1.73 8.18
CA ASN A 615 33.07 0.96 7.26
C ASN A 615 33.79 0.20 6.14
N GLN A 616 35.09 -0.07 6.27
CA GLN A 616 35.90 -0.86 5.34
C GLN A 616 35.80 -2.38 5.60
N GLY A 617 35.02 -2.80 6.61
CA GLY A 617 34.77 -4.20 6.92
C GLY A 617 33.81 -4.39 8.08
N MET A 618 33.38 -5.64 8.29
CA MET A 618 32.57 -6.03 9.44
C MET A 618 33.43 -6.69 10.52
N ILE A 619 32.97 -6.65 11.76
CA ILE A 619 33.59 -7.36 12.88
C ILE A 619 32.62 -8.36 13.51
N SER A 620 33.17 -9.47 13.98
CA SER A 620 32.39 -10.47 14.72
C SER A 620 31.87 -9.91 16.03
N LYS A 621 30.71 -10.39 16.49
CA LYS A 621 30.18 -10.05 17.83
C LYS A 621 31.19 -10.30 18.95
N ALA A 622 31.96 -11.39 18.89
CA ALA A 622 33.00 -11.70 19.88
C ALA A 622 34.12 -10.63 19.94
N VAL A 623 34.62 -10.21 18.77
CA VAL A 623 35.62 -9.13 18.69
C VAL A 623 35.02 -7.79 19.16
N PHE A 624 33.79 -7.47 18.78
CA PHE A 624 33.09 -6.27 19.24
C PHE A 624 32.98 -6.24 20.77
N LYS A 625 32.54 -7.34 21.40
CA LYS A 625 32.47 -7.46 22.86
C LYS A 625 33.83 -7.24 23.51
N ASN A 626 34.87 -7.94 23.03
CA ASN A 626 36.17 -7.93 23.68
C ASN A 626 36.94 -6.62 23.47
N ARG A 627 36.85 -6.02 22.29
CA ARG A 627 37.63 -4.83 21.92
C ARG A 627 36.91 -3.53 22.21
N ILE A 628 35.58 -3.49 22.14
CA ILE A 628 34.78 -2.27 22.29
C ILE A 628 34.02 -2.32 23.62
N LEU A 629 33.04 -3.22 23.78
CA LEU A 629 32.14 -3.20 24.94
C LEU A 629 32.85 -3.38 26.29
N ASN A 630 33.75 -4.36 26.42
CA ASN A 630 34.43 -4.63 27.70
C ASN A 630 35.31 -3.46 28.15
N LYS A 631 35.90 -2.71 27.20
CA LYS A 631 36.72 -1.54 27.50
C LYS A 631 35.87 -0.35 27.93
N ILE A 632 34.67 -0.22 27.37
CA ILE A 632 33.74 0.88 27.65
C ILE A 632 32.97 0.63 28.94
N ARG A 633 32.63 -0.63 29.25
CA ARG A 633 31.87 -1.02 30.45
C ARG A 633 32.41 -0.40 31.75
N VAL A 634 33.73 -0.27 31.85
CA VAL A 634 34.41 0.26 33.04
C VAL A 634 34.48 1.79 33.03
N ARG A 635 34.39 2.41 31.85
CA ARG A 635 34.57 3.86 31.66
C ARG A 635 33.26 4.62 31.66
N ASP A 636 32.26 4.11 30.96
CA ASP A 636 30.99 4.81 30.75
C ASP A 636 29.83 3.81 30.61
N LYS A 637 28.87 3.91 31.53
CA LYS A 637 27.71 3.01 31.60
C LYS A 637 26.65 3.36 30.55
N GLU A 638 26.50 4.64 30.21
CA GLU A 638 25.50 5.09 29.24
C GLU A 638 25.90 4.68 27.82
N LEU A 639 27.14 5.00 27.42
CA LEU A 639 27.70 4.58 26.14
C LEU A 639 27.74 3.05 26.03
N TYR A 640 28.08 2.35 27.12
CA TYR A 640 28.01 0.88 27.16
C TYR A 640 26.60 0.38 26.81
N ASN A 641 25.56 0.94 27.44
CA ASN A 641 24.18 0.54 27.18
C ASN A 641 23.73 0.89 25.75
N GLN A 642 24.15 2.03 25.21
CA GLN A 642 23.89 2.40 23.82
C GLN A 642 24.52 1.40 22.84
N LEU A 643 25.80 1.06 23.02
CA LEU A 643 26.52 0.16 22.13
C LEU A 643 26.12 -1.31 22.31
N LYS A 644 25.70 -1.68 23.52
CA LYS A 644 25.24 -3.03 23.85
C LYS A 644 24.02 -3.44 23.01
N LYS A 645 23.15 -2.49 22.62
CA LYS A 645 22.01 -2.75 21.72
C LYS A 645 22.44 -3.38 20.39
N PHE A 646 23.54 -2.92 19.79
CA PHE A 646 24.06 -3.50 18.54
C PHE A 646 24.62 -4.92 18.73
N TYR A 647 25.20 -5.20 19.90
CA TYR A 647 25.68 -6.53 20.24
C TYR A 647 24.54 -7.51 20.51
N GLU A 648 23.50 -7.07 21.20
CA GLU A 648 22.33 -7.89 21.56
C GLU A 648 21.28 -8.01 20.46
N SER A 649 21.40 -7.22 19.38
CA SER A 649 20.56 -7.33 18.17
C SER A 649 20.38 -8.78 17.74
N ASN A 650 19.14 -9.23 17.58
CA ASN A 650 18.84 -10.57 17.08
C ASN A 650 18.97 -10.68 15.56
N LEU A 651 19.45 -9.63 14.89
CA LEU A 651 19.63 -9.58 13.44
C LEU A 651 21.12 -9.63 13.10
N LEU A 652 21.47 -10.50 12.14
CA LEU A 652 22.82 -10.67 11.62
C LEU A 652 22.91 -10.25 10.15
N PRO A 653 23.97 -9.53 9.76
CA PRO A 653 24.27 -9.26 8.38
C PRO A 653 24.78 -10.51 7.66
N VAL A 654 24.29 -10.76 6.44
CA VAL A 654 24.75 -11.86 5.57
C VAL A 654 24.95 -11.37 4.15
N LYS A 655 26.18 -11.53 3.64
CA LYS A 655 26.55 -11.05 2.30
C LYS A 655 26.13 -12.02 1.21
N ILE A 656 25.61 -11.47 0.11
CA ILE A 656 25.35 -12.22 -1.12
C ILE A 656 26.69 -12.64 -1.74
N SER A 657 26.77 -13.92 -2.12
CA SER A 657 27.94 -14.51 -2.81
C SER A 657 27.68 -14.79 -4.28
N LYS A 658 26.44 -15.11 -4.65
CA LYS A 658 26.06 -15.50 -6.01
C LYS A 658 24.57 -15.20 -6.21
N ILE A 659 24.22 -14.72 -7.40
CA ILE A 659 22.85 -14.54 -7.88
C ILE A 659 22.77 -15.30 -9.20
N GLU A 660 21.82 -16.20 -9.33
CA GLU A 660 21.60 -17.00 -10.55
C GLU A 660 20.19 -16.78 -11.06
N ILE A 661 20.08 -16.53 -12.36
CA ILE A 661 18.79 -16.36 -13.04
C ILE A 661 18.47 -17.67 -13.75
N ILE A 662 17.35 -18.30 -13.39
CA ILE A 662 16.90 -19.57 -13.96
C ILE A 662 15.60 -19.31 -14.73
N ASN A 663 15.65 -19.43 -16.05
CA ASN A 663 14.50 -19.25 -16.93
C ASN A 663 13.73 -20.57 -17.07
N LYS A 664 12.85 -20.86 -16.12
CA LYS A 664 11.92 -21.98 -16.18
C LYS A 664 10.58 -21.58 -15.56
N PRO A 665 9.43 -22.03 -16.12
CA PRO A 665 8.14 -21.81 -15.50
C PRO A 665 8.11 -22.50 -14.14
N LEU A 666 7.78 -21.75 -13.10
CA LEU A 666 7.63 -22.27 -11.75
C LEU A 666 6.46 -21.58 -11.06
N LYS A 667 5.63 -22.40 -10.40
CA LYS A 667 4.65 -21.91 -9.45
C LYS A 667 5.37 -21.27 -8.27
N MET A 668 4.93 -20.09 -7.89
CA MET A 668 5.41 -19.34 -6.74
C MET A 668 4.22 -18.92 -5.89
N VAL A 669 4.52 -18.54 -4.64
CA VAL A 669 3.52 -18.15 -3.65
C VAL A 669 3.85 -16.75 -3.20
N ASP A 670 2.83 -15.91 -3.19
CA ASP A 670 2.87 -14.57 -2.62
C ASP A 670 2.02 -14.58 -1.34
N ILE A 671 2.53 -14.00 -0.26
CA ILE A 671 1.82 -13.92 1.02
C ILE A 671 1.82 -12.48 1.54
N SER A 672 0.69 -12.09 2.13
CA SER A 672 0.57 -10.81 2.83
C SER A 672 0.62 -11.04 4.34
N ILE A 673 1.48 -10.28 5.02
CA ILE A 673 1.71 -10.35 6.47
C ILE A 673 1.60 -8.95 7.04
N LYS A 674 0.97 -8.80 8.22
CA LYS A 674 0.70 -7.50 8.85
C LYS A 674 1.96 -6.64 9.08
N ASN A 675 3.03 -7.21 9.63
CA ASN A 675 4.29 -6.51 9.93
C ASN A 675 5.27 -6.46 8.74
N GLN A 676 4.77 -6.67 7.51
CA GLN A 676 5.48 -6.40 6.25
C GLN A 676 6.67 -7.31 5.90
N ASN A 677 7.06 -8.24 6.77
CA ASN A 677 8.13 -9.19 6.47
C ASN A 677 8.03 -10.48 7.28
N PHE A 678 8.78 -11.50 6.85
CA PHE A 678 8.85 -12.81 7.51
C PHE A 678 10.18 -13.50 7.29
N ILE A 679 10.39 -14.62 7.99
CA ILE A 679 11.58 -15.46 7.83
C ILE A 679 11.30 -16.57 6.81
N ALA A 680 12.03 -16.56 5.69
CA ALA A 680 11.98 -17.55 4.62
C ALA A 680 13.35 -18.22 4.45
N ASN A 681 13.43 -19.55 4.64
CA ASN A 681 14.68 -20.33 4.57
C ASN A 681 15.83 -19.72 5.42
N GLY A 682 15.49 -19.05 6.52
CA GLY A 682 16.45 -18.40 7.42
C GLY A 682 16.83 -16.96 7.06
N LEU A 683 16.31 -16.39 5.97
CA LEU A 683 16.47 -14.96 5.62
C LEU A 683 15.22 -14.16 5.97
N ILE A 684 15.36 -12.86 6.25
CA ILE A 684 14.23 -11.95 6.40
C ILE A 684 13.89 -11.34 5.03
N VAL A 685 12.64 -11.51 4.62
CA VAL A 685 12.12 -11.13 3.28
C VAL A 685 10.81 -10.34 3.38
N HIS A 686 10.54 -9.47 2.41
CA HIS A 686 9.41 -8.53 2.43
C HIS A 686 8.09 -9.15 1.90
N ASN A 687 6.93 -8.54 2.22
CA ASN A 687 5.60 -8.90 1.70
C ASN A 687 5.14 -8.07 0.48
N SER A 688 4.18 -8.54 -0.34
CA SER A 688 3.86 -7.85 -1.60
C SER A 688 2.87 -6.67 -1.57
N GLN A 689 1.93 -6.60 -0.60
CA GLN A 689 0.71 -5.79 -0.79
C GLN A 689 0.86 -4.28 -0.49
N GLN A 690 1.66 -3.86 0.49
CA GLN A 690 1.54 -2.50 1.04
C GLN A 690 2.54 -1.48 0.47
N ARG A 691 3.58 -1.93 -0.25
CA ARG A 691 4.51 -1.01 -0.95
C ARG A 691 3.83 -0.33 -2.13
N PHE A 692 3.02 -1.04 -2.91
CA PHE A 692 2.28 -0.40 -4.01
C PHE A 692 1.19 0.53 -3.50
N ALA A 693 0.64 0.30 -2.30
CA ALA A 693 -0.23 1.28 -1.65
C ALA A 693 0.56 2.54 -1.27
N ARG A 694 1.71 2.41 -0.59
CA ARG A 694 2.56 3.55 -0.21
C ARG A 694 3.20 4.29 -1.38
N LEU A 695 3.66 3.60 -2.42
CA LEU A 695 4.19 4.21 -3.64
C LEU A 695 3.10 4.93 -4.42
N ARG A 696 1.87 4.39 -4.44
CA ARG A 696 0.71 5.08 -5.04
C ARG A 696 0.27 6.27 -4.20
N GLU A 697 0.24 6.16 -2.87
CA GLU A 697 -0.07 7.27 -1.97
C GLU A 697 0.98 8.39 -2.10
N GLY A 698 2.27 8.04 -2.13
CA GLY A 698 3.35 9.00 -2.35
C GLY A 698 3.29 9.64 -3.74
N ALA A 699 3.15 8.86 -4.81
CA ALA A 699 3.04 9.41 -6.16
C ALA A 699 1.75 10.22 -6.38
N ALA A 700 0.64 9.84 -5.73
CA ALA A 700 -0.60 10.61 -5.75
C ALA A 700 -0.44 11.92 -4.97
N HIS A 701 0.24 11.90 -3.83
CA HIS A 701 0.57 13.10 -3.05
C HIS A 701 1.44 14.06 -3.87
N ASP A 702 2.51 13.56 -4.50
CA ASP A 702 3.38 14.37 -5.39
C ASP A 702 2.60 14.91 -6.59
N PHE A 703 1.65 14.14 -7.13
CA PHE A 703 0.78 14.59 -8.21
C PHE A 703 -0.17 15.71 -7.76
N TYR A 704 -0.83 15.56 -6.61
CA TYR A 704 -1.67 16.60 -6.03
C TYR A 704 -0.88 17.87 -5.71
N GLN A 705 0.34 17.73 -5.19
CA GLN A 705 1.20 18.86 -4.92
C GLN A 705 1.54 19.64 -6.19
N ARG A 706 1.90 18.95 -7.29
CA ARG A 706 2.15 19.59 -8.59
C ARG A 706 0.92 20.32 -9.15
N ILE A 707 -0.27 19.73 -9.04
CA ILE A 707 -1.52 20.38 -9.45
C ILE A 707 -1.75 21.63 -8.59
N ALA A 708 -1.64 21.50 -7.28
CA ALA A 708 -1.88 22.60 -6.35
C ALA A 708 -0.89 23.75 -6.52
N GLU A 709 0.39 23.46 -6.78
CA GLU A 709 1.40 24.48 -7.11
C GLU A 709 0.97 25.30 -8.34
N TYR A 710 0.46 24.64 -9.39
CA TYR A 710 -0.02 25.32 -10.59
C TYR A 710 -1.31 26.13 -10.33
N VAL A 711 -2.30 25.52 -9.67
CA VAL A 711 -3.58 26.17 -9.33
C VAL A 711 -3.35 27.38 -8.41
N ASN A 712 -2.51 27.23 -7.38
CA ASN A 712 -2.14 28.33 -6.51
C ASN A 712 -1.43 29.43 -7.30
N LYS A 713 -0.44 29.10 -8.14
CA LYS A 713 0.25 30.11 -8.95
C LYS A 713 -0.70 30.86 -9.88
N GLU A 714 -1.61 30.16 -10.56
CA GLU A 714 -2.46 30.78 -11.58
C GLU A 714 -3.67 31.52 -11.02
N PHE A 715 -4.21 31.11 -9.87
CA PHE A 715 -5.47 31.66 -9.35
C PHE A 715 -5.31 32.46 -8.05
N TYR A 716 -4.14 32.46 -7.41
CA TYR A 716 -3.87 33.25 -6.21
C TYR A 716 -3.80 34.75 -6.51
N ASN A 717 -4.49 35.54 -5.68
CA ASN A 717 -4.50 37.00 -5.70
C ASN A 717 -4.83 37.66 -7.06
N LYS A 718 -5.53 36.95 -7.96
CA LYS A 718 -6.12 37.53 -9.19
C LYS A 718 -7.57 37.97 -8.89
N PRO A 719 -7.86 39.28 -8.86
CA PRO A 719 -9.21 39.79 -8.59
C PRO A 719 -10.21 39.48 -9.71
N GLU A 720 -9.72 39.22 -10.93
CA GLU A 720 -10.52 38.88 -12.11
C GLU A 720 -11.22 37.51 -11.99
N ILE A 721 -10.68 36.60 -11.17
CA ILE A 721 -11.21 35.24 -10.99
C ILE A 721 -12.25 35.24 -9.87
N LYS A 722 -13.52 35.11 -10.26
CA LYS A 722 -14.69 35.08 -9.35
C LYS A 722 -14.77 33.78 -8.57
N GLY A 723 -14.46 32.63 -9.20
CA GLY A 723 -14.53 31.33 -8.55
C GLY A 723 -13.75 30.24 -9.28
N ILE A 724 -13.56 29.10 -8.61
CA ILE A 724 -12.91 27.90 -9.14
C ILE A 724 -13.90 26.73 -9.06
N ILE A 725 -14.07 25.99 -10.15
CA ILE A 725 -14.91 24.79 -10.21
C ILE A 725 -13.99 23.58 -10.36
N LEU A 726 -14.18 22.58 -9.51
CA LEU A 726 -13.41 21.32 -9.52
C LEU A 726 -14.27 20.17 -10.05
N GLY A 727 -13.75 19.37 -10.98
CA GLY A 727 -14.47 18.28 -11.62
C GLY A 727 -13.65 17.02 -11.75
N GLY A 728 -14.32 15.88 -11.93
CA GLY A 728 -13.63 14.65 -12.34
C GLY A 728 -14.39 13.35 -12.06
N PRO A 729 -14.00 12.24 -12.71
CA PRO A 729 -14.57 10.93 -12.45
C PRO A 729 -14.04 10.32 -11.15
N GLY A 730 -14.94 9.99 -10.22
CA GLY A 730 -14.61 9.32 -8.96
C GLY A 730 -14.11 10.23 -7.84
N PRO A 731 -13.58 9.67 -6.73
CA PRO A 731 -13.42 10.41 -5.48
C PRO A 731 -12.17 11.30 -5.39
N THR A 732 -11.26 11.24 -6.37
CA THR A 732 -9.95 11.89 -6.36
C THR A 732 -10.02 13.41 -6.09
N LYS A 733 -11.02 14.08 -6.67
CA LYS A 733 -11.28 15.52 -6.49
C LYS A 733 -11.61 15.88 -5.04
N TYR A 734 -12.33 15.02 -4.30
CA TYR A 734 -12.63 15.25 -2.89
C TYR A 734 -11.36 15.12 -2.04
N THR A 735 -10.55 14.08 -2.29
CA THR A 735 -9.24 13.91 -1.61
C THR A 735 -8.29 15.08 -1.85
N PHE A 736 -8.29 15.64 -3.07
CA PHE A 736 -7.48 16.81 -3.41
C PHE A 736 -7.96 18.08 -2.68
N LEU A 737 -9.28 18.31 -2.63
CA LEU A 737 -9.86 19.48 -1.96
C LEU A 737 -9.74 19.39 -0.43
N ASP A 738 -9.98 18.23 0.14
CA ASP A 738 -9.93 18.00 1.59
C ASP A 738 -8.51 18.01 2.14
N GLY A 739 -7.51 17.70 1.30
CA GLY A 739 -6.10 17.74 1.67
C GLY A 739 -5.55 19.16 1.87
N ASP A 740 -4.38 19.23 2.49
CA ASP A 740 -3.62 20.47 2.74
C ASP A 740 -2.74 20.86 1.54
N TYR A 741 -3.31 20.87 0.33
CA TYR A 741 -2.57 21.20 -0.91
C TYR A 741 -2.81 22.65 -1.39
N LEU A 742 -4.07 23.12 -1.34
CA LEU A 742 -4.45 24.45 -1.79
C LEU A 742 -4.24 25.48 -0.68
N ASN A 743 -3.78 26.68 -1.06
CA ASN A 743 -3.72 27.81 -0.12
C ASN A 743 -5.15 28.20 0.32
N ASN A 744 -5.32 28.60 1.57
CA ASN A 744 -6.60 29.00 2.16
C ASN A 744 -7.38 30.03 1.32
N GLU A 745 -6.71 30.99 0.69
CA GLU A 745 -7.38 31.98 -0.17
C GLU A 745 -7.94 31.37 -1.46
N VAL A 746 -7.19 30.44 -2.07
CA VAL A 746 -7.59 29.74 -3.30
C VAL A 746 -8.68 28.71 -2.99
N LYS A 747 -8.55 27.99 -1.86
CA LYS A 747 -9.54 27.02 -1.37
C LYS A 747 -10.89 27.68 -1.09
N LYS A 748 -10.90 28.92 -0.56
CA LYS A 748 -12.13 29.72 -0.38
C LYS A 748 -12.81 30.13 -1.68
N LYS A 749 -12.05 30.25 -2.77
CA LYS A 749 -12.60 30.56 -4.10
C LYS A 749 -13.21 29.34 -4.81
N VAL A 750 -13.11 28.13 -4.24
CA VAL A 750 -13.75 26.94 -4.83
C VAL A 750 -15.26 27.02 -4.64
N VAL A 751 -15.99 27.29 -5.72
CA VAL A 751 -17.45 27.51 -5.71
C VAL A 751 -18.25 26.21 -5.83
N GLY A 752 -17.62 25.13 -6.31
CA GLY A 752 -18.27 23.82 -6.35
C GLY A 752 -17.41 22.68 -6.88
N VAL A 753 -17.89 21.47 -6.62
CA VAL A 753 -17.28 20.20 -7.05
C VAL A 753 -18.32 19.38 -7.83
N LYS A 754 -18.00 18.89 -9.03
CA LYS A 754 -18.94 18.12 -9.88
C LYS A 754 -18.38 16.75 -10.28
N ASP A 755 -19.25 15.74 -10.31
CA ASP A 755 -18.95 14.41 -10.84
C ASP A 755 -19.06 14.40 -12.38
N LEU A 756 -17.96 14.03 -13.04
CA LEU A 756 -17.83 14.00 -14.49
C LEU A 756 -17.62 12.59 -15.02
N SER A 757 -17.83 12.41 -16.32
CA SER A 757 -17.65 11.14 -17.02
C SER A 757 -16.24 11.03 -17.60
N TYR A 758 -15.67 12.16 -18.02
CA TYR A 758 -14.37 12.24 -18.69
C TYR A 758 -13.41 13.24 -18.02
N THR A 759 -12.12 13.11 -18.34
CA THR A 759 -11.05 14.07 -18.04
C THR A 759 -10.54 14.73 -19.33
N GLY A 760 -9.52 15.60 -19.24
CA GLY A 760 -8.98 16.29 -20.40
C GLY A 760 -9.83 17.48 -20.84
N GLU A 761 -9.63 17.92 -22.07
CA GLU A 761 -10.37 19.02 -22.71
C GLU A 761 -11.90 18.77 -22.69
N PHE A 762 -12.34 17.55 -23.04
CA PHE A 762 -13.75 17.16 -22.95
C PHE A 762 -14.32 17.24 -21.53
N GLY A 763 -13.50 16.96 -20.52
CA GLY A 763 -13.88 17.11 -19.13
C GLY A 763 -14.09 18.57 -18.72
N LEU A 764 -13.34 19.53 -19.28
CA LEU A 764 -13.56 20.96 -19.04
C LEU A 764 -14.91 21.41 -19.60
N HIS A 765 -15.26 20.98 -20.81
CA HIS A 765 -16.58 21.26 -21.40
C HIS A 765 -17.72 20.67 -20.55
N GLU A 766 -17.63 19.38 -20.19
CA GLU A 766 -18.63 18.72 -19.34
C GLU A 766 -18.76 19.41 -17.97
N LEU A 767 -17.66 19.93 -17.41
CA LEU A 767 -17.66 20.64 -16.15
C LEU A 767 -18.44 21.94 -16.21
N VAL A 768 -18.30 22.70 -17.30
CA VAL A 768 -19.05 23.95 -17.52
C VAL A 768 -20.53 23.65 -17.67
N ASP A 769 -20.89 22.68 -18.53
CA ASP A 769 -22.28 22.27 -18.76
C ASP A 769 -22.98 21.85 -17.47
N LYS A 770 -22.30 21.09 -16.60
CA LYS A 770 -22.85 20.64 -15.31
C LYS A 770 -22.85 21.69 -14.20
N SER A 771 -22.26 22.86 -14.45
CA SER A 771 -22.11 23.93 -13.45
C SER A 771 -22.91 25.19 -13.77
N HIS A 772 -23.82 25.15 -14.74
CA HIS A 772 -24.72 26.27 -15.04
C HIS A 772 -25.50 26.77 -13.82
N ASP A 773 -25.90 25.87 -12.92
CA ASP A 773 -26.57 26.18 -11.66
C ASP A 773 -25.70 27.04 -10.72
N LEU A 774 -24.40 26.74 -10.65
CA LEU A 774 -23.45 27.47 -9.82
C LEU A 774 -23.11 28.84 -10.40
N LEU A 775 -22.94 28.90 -11.72
CA LEU A 775 -22.63 30.14 -12.44
C LEU A 775 -23.79 31.14 -12.38
N ALA A 776 -25.04 30.66 -12.47
CA ALA A 776 -26.23 31.50 -12.37
C ALA A 776 -26.49 32.02 -10.93
N LYS A 777 -26.23 31.19 -9.92
CA LYS A 777 -26.48 31.53 -8.51
C LYS A 777 -25.58 32.69 -8.01
N GLU A 778 -24.37 32.80 -8.52
CA GLU A 778 -23.43 33.85 -8.13
C GLU A 778 -23.86 35.22 -8.66
N ALA A 779 -24.32 35.29 -9.92
CA ALA A 779 -24.84 36.53 -10.51
C ALA A 779 -26.05 37.09 -9.75
N VAL A 780 -27.00 36.21 -9.37
CA VAL A 780 -28.20 36.57 -8.59
C VAL A 780 -27.86 37.05 -7.17
N THR A 781 -26.72 36.63 -6.61
CA THR A 781 -26.32 36.98 -5.25
C THR A 781 -25.86 38.45 -5.13
N GLU A 782 -25.27 39.03 -6.17
CA GLU A 782 -24.85 40.44 -6.18
C GLU A 782 -26.06 41.41 -6.15
N GLU A 783 -27.07 41.17 -6.99
CA GLU A 783 -28.33 41.95 -7.01
C GLU A 783 -29.02 41.93 -5.64
N LYS A 784 -29.09 40.74 -5.03
CA LYS A 784 -29.69 40.54 -3.70
C LYS A 784 -28.97 41.34 -2.62
N ASN A 785 -27.64 41.43 -2.67
CA ASN A 785 -26.86 42.18 -1.68
C ASN A 785 -27.10 43.69 -1.77
N LEU A 786 -27.25 44.24 -2.99
CA LEU A 786 -27.56 45.65 -3.20
C LEU A 786 -28.95 46.03 -2.67
N LEU A 787 -29.96 45.21 -2.96
CA LEU A 787 -31.31 45.42 -2.43
C LEU A 787 -31.38 45.29 -0.91
N ASN A 788 -30.72 44.28 -0.34
CA ASN A 788 -30.63 44.14 1.12
C ASN A 788 -29.97 45.38 1.75
N ARG A 789 -28.92 45.92 1.14
CA ARG A 789 -28.31 47.18 1.59
C ARG A 789 -29.32 48.33 1.57
N PHE A 790 -30.11 48.47 0.50
CA PHE A 790 -31.17 49.47 0.42
C PHE A 790 -32.22 49.27 1.53
N PHE A 791 -32.77 48.07 1.71
CA PHE A 791 -33.79 47.80 2.74
C PHE A 791 -33.28 48.03 4.17
N VAL A 792 -32.03 47.64 4.45
CA VAL A 792 -31.40 47.92 5.74
C VAL A 792 -31.23 49.41 5.97
N MET A 793 -30.85 50.18 4.93
CA MET A 793 -30.75 51.64 5.04
C MET A 793 -32.13 52.29 5.19
N LEU A 794 -33.14 51.82 4.47
CA LEU A 794 -34.53 52.29 4.61
C LEU A 794 -35.06 52.09 6.04
N ALA A 795 -34.67 50.99 6.70
CA ALA A 795 -35.07 50.70 8.07
C ALA A 795 -34.29 51.49 9.14
N LYS A 796 -33.01 51.78 8.90
CA LYS A 796 -32.12 52.41 9.90
C LYS A 796 -31.95 53.92 9.75
N GLU A 797 -31.88 54.39 8.51
CA GLU A 797 -31.62 55.78 8.11
C GLU A 797 -32.57 56.15 6.94
N PRO A 798 -33.90 56.15 7.15
CA PRO A 798 -34.87 56.40 6.08
C PRO A 798 -34.63 57.74 5.37
N GLU A 799 -34.10 58.73 6.07
CA GLU A 799 -33.73 60.05 5.53
C GLU A 799 -32.64 60.00 4.45
N LYS A 800 -31.88 58.90 4.35
CA LYS A 800 -30.88 58.66 3.31
C LYS A 800 -31.34 57.69 2.22
N THR A 801 -32.63 57.44 2.13
CA THR A 801 -33.21 56.59 1.08
C THR A 801 -34.45 57.23 0.50
N THR A 802 -34.71 57.02 -0.79
CA THR A 802 -35.98 57.42 -1.40
C THR A 802 -36.53 56.28 -2.24
N TYR A 803 -37.85 56.27 -2.45
CA TYR A 803 -38.50 55.30 -3.31
C TYR A 803 -39.73 55.95 -3.96
N GLY A 804 -40.16 55.39 -5.09
CA GLY A 804 -41.18 55.94 -5.97
C GLY A 804 -40.65 57.06 -6.89
N LYS A 805 -41.31 57.22 -8.04
CA LYS A 805 -40.88 58.10 -9.15
C LYS A 805 -40.63 59.54 -8.71
N ASP A 806 -41.61 60.22 -8.12
CA ASP A 806 -41.53 61.67 -7.88
C ASP A 806 -40.48 62.05 -6.83
N ARG A 807 -40.38 61.27 -5.75
CA ARG A 807 -39.39 61.53 -4.67
C ARG A 807 -37.98 61.24 -5.15
N THR A 808 -37.79 60.13 -5.86
CA THR A 808 -36.48 59.74 -6.39
C THR A 808 -36.03 60.70 -7.49
N LYS A 809 -36.94 61.14 -8.36
CA LYS A 809 -36.66 62.15 -9.39
C LYS A 809 -36.21 63.48 -8.78
N LYS A 810 -36.93 63.99 -7.78
CA LYS A 810 -36.49 65.19 -7.04
C LYS A 810 -35.11 64.99 -6.44
N ALA A 811 -34.86 63.86 -5.78
CA ALA A 811 -33.54 63.58 -5.20
C ALA A 811 -32.43 63.51 -6.24
N LEU A 812 -32.71 62.95 -7.42
CA LEU A 812 -31.80 62.93 -8.57
C LEU A 812 -31.53 64.35 -9.09
N GLU A 813 -32.55 65.19 -9.22
CA GLU A 813 -32.44 66.59 -9.67
C GLU A 813 -31.62 67.46 -8.70
N TYR A 814 -31.69 67.18 -7.40
CA TYR A 814 -30.83 67.81 -6.37
C TYR A 814 -29.42 67.22 -6.31
N GLY A 815 -29.10 66.20 -7.13
CA GLY A 815 -27.81 65.51 -7.13
C GLY A 815 -27.52 64.71 -5.84
N ALA A 816 -28.54 64.42 -5.04
CA ALA A 816 -28.42 63.79 -3.74
C ALA A 816 -28.27 62.26 -3.81
N VAL A 817 -28.53 61.63 -4.97
CA VAL A 817 -28.52 60.17 -5.12
C VAL A 817 -27.12 59.63 -5.34
N ASP A 818 -26.78 58.56 -4.61
CA ASP A 818 -25.55 57.78 -4.82
C ASP A 818 -25.80 56.57 -5.72
N LEU A 819 -26.87 55.83 -5.41
CA LEU A 819 -27.28 54.61 -6.08
C LEU A 819 -28.76 54.69 -6.42
N LEU A 820 -29.10 54.56 -7.69
CA LEU A 820 -30.44 54.44 -8.23
C LEU A 820 -30.70 52.98 -8.60
N LEU A 821 -31.78 52.42 -8.07
CA LEU A 821 -32.25 51.06 -8.33
C LEU A 821 -33.54 51.15 -9.14
N LEU A 822 -33.54 50.60 -10.34
CA LEU A 822 -34.69 50.57 -11.25
C LEU A 822 -35.14 49.12 -11.42
N SER A 823 -36.43 48.86 -11.25
CA SER A 823 -37.01 47.55 -11.57
C SER A 823 -37.03 47.34 -13.08
N GLU A 824 -36.72 46.12 -13.54
CA GLU A 824 -36.81 45.72 -14.95
C GLU A 824 -38.22 45.91 -15.55
N ASP A 825 -39.27 45.81 -14.71
CA ASP A 825 -40.69 46.04 -15.07
C ASP A 825 -41.09 47.54 -15.23
N LEU A 826 -40.13 48.47 -15.26
CA LEU A 826 -40.39 49.91 -15.45
C LEU A 826 -40.47 50.24 -16.95
N ASP A 827 -41.32 51.19 -17.34
CA ASP A 827 -41.42 51.61 -18.75
C ASP A 827 -40.14 52.29 -19.25
N ASP A 828 -39.81 52.05 -20.53
CA ASP A 828 -38.57 52.54 -21.16
C ASP A 828 -38.45 54.07 -21.09
N GLU A 829 -39.56 54.80 -21.28
CA GLU A 829 -39.58 56.27 -21.24
C GLU A 829 -39.18 56.81 -19.87
N THR A 830 -39.71 56.25 -18.77
CA THR A 830 -39.32 56.62 -17.41
C THR A 830 -37.91 56.16 -17.05
N THR A 831 -37.49 54.98 -17.53
CA THR A 831 -36.15 54.42 -17.30
C THR A 831 -35.09 55.32 -17.94
N ASP A 832 -35.31 55.73 -19.18
CA ASP A 832 -34.43 56.66 -19.89
C ASP A 832 -34.42 58.04 -19.25
N GLU A 833 -35.59 58.56 -18.85
CA GLU A 833 -35.70 59.86 -18.17
C GLU A 833 -34.83 59.90 -16.89
N LEU A 834 -35.00 58.92 -15.99
CA LEU A 834 -34.28 58.88 -14.72
C LEU A 834 -32.79 58.58 -14.90
N THR A 835 -32.45 57.70 -15.85
CA THR A 835 -31.04 57.38 -16.16
C THR A 835 -30.31 58.61 -16.71
N ASN A 836 -30.95 59.39 -17.59
CA ASN A 836 -30.38 60.64 -18.11
C ASN A 836 -30.15 61.69 -17.01
N ILE A 837 -31.05 61.81 -16.03
CA ILE A 837 -30.86 62.70 -14.88
C ILE A 837 -29.73 62.16 -13.97
N ALA A 838 -29.71 60.85 -13.70
CA ALA A 838 -28.68 60.19 -12.90
C ALA A 838 -27.27 60.38 -13.47
N GLU A 839 -27.12 60.30 -14.80
CA GLU A 839 -25.84 60.52 -15.49
C GLU A 839 -25.31 61.95 -15.30
N LYS A 840 -26.17 62.98 -15.29
CA LYS A 840 -25.75 64.38 -15.08
C LYS A 840 -25.07 64.57 -13.72
N PHE A 841 -25.49 63.82 -12.70
CA PHE A 841 -24.97 63.91 -11.33
C PHE A 841 -24.06 62.73 -10.95
N ASN A 842 -23.59 61.95 -11.94
CA ASN A 842 -22.70 60.81 -11.77
C ASN A 842 -23.21 59.80 -10.72
N THR A 843 -24.51 59.53 -10.75
CA THR A 843 -25.19 58.56 -9.88
C THR A 843 -25.02 57.15 -10.46
N LYS A 844 -24.78 56.14 -9.61
CA LYS A 844 -24.71 54.75 -10.06
C LYS A 844 -26.12 54.22 -10.32
N VAL A 845 -26.40 53.66 -11.49
CA VAL A 845 -27.70 53.08 -11.85
C VAL A 845 -27.58 51.57 -11.96
N GLU A 846 -28.48 50.83 -11.34
CA GLU A 846 -28.57 49.36 -11.40
C GLU A 846 -29.99 48.96 -11.75
N ILE A 847 -30.13 48.08 -12.75
CA ILE A 847 -31.42 47.48 -13.14
C ILE A 847 -31.56 46.17 -12.38
N ILE A 848 -32.71 45.98 -11.75
CA ILE A 848 -32.98 44.89 -10.81
C ILE A 848 -34.05 43.96 -11.40
N SER A 849 -33.71 42.68 -11.52
CA SER A 849 -34.64 41.65 -11.98
C SER A 849 -35.74 41.38 -10.94
N ILE A 850 -36.94 41.07 -11.42
CA ILE A 850 -38.11 40.69 -10.60
C ILE A 850 -38.11 39.21 -10.18
N ASP A 851 -37.07 38.45 -10.55
CA ASP A 851 -36.97 37.02 -10.24
C ASP A 851 -36.58 36.74 -8.78
N THR A 852 -36.03 37.73 -8.09
CA THR A 852 -35.69 37.63 -6.65
C THR A 852 -36.85 38.11 -5.77
N ASN A 853 -36.94 37.60 -4.53
CA ASN A 853 -37.95 38.06 -3.56
C ASN A 853 -37.79 39.55 -3.25
N GLU A 854 -36.55 40.01 -3.13
CA GLU A 854 -36.21 41.40 -2.88
C GLU A 854 -36.51 42.29 -4.11
N GLY A 855 -36.34 41.78 -5.33
CA GLY A 855 -36.73 42.47 -6.57
C GLY A 855 -38.24 42.64 -6.69
N LYS A 856 -39.03 41.64 -6.26
CA LYS A 856 -40.49 41.78 -6.13
C LYS A 856 -40.90 42.84 -5.12
N GLN A 857 -40.17 42.95 -4.00
CA GLN A 857 -40.40 44.01 -3.02
C GLN A 857 -40.10 45.41 -3.58
N LEU A 858 -39.05 45.55 -4.41
CA LEU A 858 -38.78 46.81 -5.13
C LEU A 858 -39.94 47.19 -6.07
N LYS A 859 -40.51 46.20 -6.78
CA LYS A 859 -41.70 46.40 -7.62
C LYS A 859 -42.88 46.91 -6.79
N GLU A 860 -43.14 46.33 -5.62
CA GLU A 860 -44.21 46.75 -4.71
C GLU A 860 -43.98 48.15 -4.11
N LEU A 861 -42.73 48.57 -3.91
CA LEU A 861 -42.36 49.90 -3.39
C LEU A 861 -42.40 51.02 -4.45
N GLY A 862 -43.02 50.77 -5.60
CA GLY A 862 -43.17 51.76 -6.67
C GLY A 862 -42.08 51.70 -7.73
N ARG A 863 -41.47 50.51 -7.94
CA ARG A 863 -40.53 50.14 -9.02
C ARG A 863 -39.20 50.89 -9.06
N ILE A 864 -39.04 51.95 -8.27
CA ILE A 864 -37.88 52.84 -8.26
C ILE A 864 -37.47 53.05 -6.80
N ALA A 865 -36.19 52.90 -6.52
CA ALA A 865 -35.60 53.18 -5.21
C ALA A 865 -34.23 53.82 -5.35
N SER A 866 -33.77 54.50 -4.30
CA SER A 866 -32.43 55.08 -4.30
C SER A 866 -31.84 55.22 -2.90
N ILE A 867 -30.51 55.17 -2.84
CA ILE A 867 -29.72 55.50 -1.65
C ILE A 867 -29.09 56.88 -1.90
N LEU A 868 -29.24 57.78 -0.94
CA LEU A 868 -28.75 59.15 -1.01
C LEU A 868 -27.35 59.28 -0.40
N ARG A 869 -26.52 60.13 -1.01
CA ARG A 869 -25.22 60.60 -0.48
C ARG A 869 -25.40 61.45 0.76
N PHE A 870 -26.46 62.25 0.80
CA PHE A 870 -26.85 63.11 1.92
C PHE A 870 -28.37 63.22 1.99
N ALA A 871 -28.91 63.41 3.19
CA ALA A 871 -30.35 63.51 3.40
C ALA A 871 -30.90 64.84 2.85
N LEU A 872 -32.09 64.77 2.24
CA LEU A 872 -32.86 65.95 1.84
C LEU A 872 -33.71 66.37 3.04
N ASN A 873 -33.22 67.30 3.87
CA ASN A 873 -34.06 67.94 4.87
C ASN A 873 -35.15 68.74 4.13
N GLN A 874 -36.40 68.64 4.60
CA GLN A 874 -37.58 69.29 4.00
C GLN A 874 -37.38 70.77 3.70
#